data_AF-A0A378HZ06-F1
#
_entry.id   AF-A0A378HZ06-F1
#
_cell.length_a   1.000
_cell.length_b   1.000
_cell.length_c   1.000
_cell.angle_alpha   90.00
_cell.angle_beta   90.00
_cell.angle_gamma   90.00
#
_symmetry.space_group_name_H-M   'P 1'
#
loop_
_entity.id
_entity.type
_entity.pdbx_description
1 polymer ?
#
loop_
_entity_poly.entity_id
_entity_poly.type
_entity_poly.pdbx_seq_one_letter_code
_entity_poly.pdbx_strand_id
1 'polypeptide(L)'
;MLVKKHELRSALINLDNRNTLIQKLDSVPASQKNAVFKIILAGWLGSNCSFEKIKYKELFKHHEFYIMAMYQCLITLDKAISLWSSQAKVQKMFQRCQLELLMFYNIHYQWLSCSPEKLFKTFAAIIRALNQEAYGNPELASTHNIYEKCLSLLADALSQKTHKSSPVWTGLKEFFLQSPSIGVATNKLITASLCPHTLYQALELYNNENYLINKLLIPADNNIILDGLQVKRKDQSSDTVVLALVGHFQSEHNYIACCVKNFQALFNTDTVFINHRNYSTRAAIHANSIHDLAQDVVTFVHYYRKRDKNIVLYGMCGGAAHMIMAAHLLMQQNISFKLIVDRFANQYVNFVDSKTQLRQLRYLKIDHARSTIRVYTDYLLILLLIFTLYLIAKLLLSLSKTNVNFGALIRTIPDDDLLILQAKSRKIPSQSDPLFTDLVVHPTNDIRQSIKDKRHQKKLILKSLGQLCSNIASSFKESSMQDIFKELAECFYSYIQLINDEKLIDSSSPSTPTDLHSIPLFSLKTRSQVGIGNFISGFFAKPSTEILKTLDKLKPYDCCRIEEVLTALNKREDNGLSSRLLSIFFESILENKKMLCNLASRSLNMQLRDLSKPMLKLMNSEFYRYLPSEVLSTNLKMS
;
A
#
# COMPACT_ATOMS: atom_id res chain seq x y z
N MET A 1 -18.42 -35.61 -6.00
CA MET A 1 -17.23 -34.99 -5.39
C MET A 1 -16.87 -33.71 -6.16
N LEU A 2 -16.52 -32.61 -5.49
CA LEU A 2 -16.22 -31.32 -6.14
C LEU A 2 -14.76 -31.21 -6.62
N VAL A 3 -13.81 -31.73 -5.84
CA VAL A 3 -12.35 -31.73 -6.10
C VAL A 3 -11.71 -33.06 -5.67
N LYS A 4 -10.54 -33.40 -6.21
CA LYS A 4 -9.84 -34.64 -5.85
C LYS A 4 -9.39 -34.61 -4.37
N LYS A 5 -9.47 -35.75 -3.68
CA LYS A 5 -9.08 -35.87 -2.25
C LYS A 5 -7.66 -35.39 -1.95
N HIS A 6 -6.69 -35.72 -2.81
CA HIS A 6 -5.31 -35.29 -2.61
C HIS A 6 -5.13 -33.78 -2.79
N GLU A 7 -5.86 -33.15 -3.73
CA GLU A 7 -5.82 -31.69 -3.92
C GLU A 7 -6.30 -30.97 -2.65
N LEU A 8 -7.42 -31.40 -2.08
CA LEU A 8 -7.97 -30.82 -0.85
C LEU A 8 -7.05 -31.04 0.36
N ARG A 9 -6.47 -32.24 0.51
CA ARG A 9 -5.51 -32.53 1.59
C ARG A 9 -4.27 -31.66 1.48
N SER A 10 -3.69 -31.53 0.29
CA SER A 10 -2.51 -30.70 0.05
C SER A 10 -2.79 -29.21 0.31
N ALA A 11 -4.00 -28.73 -0.02
CA ALA A 11 -4.43 -27.37 0.25
C ALA A 11 -4.57 -27.05 1.75
N LEU A 12 -4.91 -28.02 2.60
CA LEU A 12 -5.01 -27.79 4.05
C LEU A 12 -3.66 -27.83 4.78
N ILE A 13 -2.63 -28.42 4.15
CA ILE A 13 -1.28 -28.51 4.70
C ILE A 13 -0.39 -27.36 4.21
N ASN A 14 -0.61 -26.88 2.99
CA ASN A 14 0.24 -25.87 2.35
C ASN A 14 -0.60 -24.73 1.76
N LEU A 15 -0.29 -23.49 2.15
CA LEU A 15 -1.04 -22.30 1.75
C LEU A 15 -0.89 -21.94 0.26
N ASP A 16 0.23 -22.25 -0.39
CA ASP A 16 0.37 -22.05 -1.84
C ASP A 16 -0.57 -22.98 -2.62
N ASN A 17 -0.67 -24.24 -2.19
CA ASN A 17 -1.64 -25.19 -2.72
C ASN A 17 -3.08 -24.73 -2.43
N ARG A 18 -3.33 -24.17 -1.24
CA ARG A 18 -4.63 -23.59 -0.86
C ARG A 18 -5.02 -22.44 -1.79
N ASN A 19 -4.12 -21.48 -1.99
CA ASN A 19 -4.32 -20.34 -2.90
C ASN A 19 -4.61 -20.82 -4.32
N THR A 20 -3.84 -21.79 -4.81
CA THR A 20 -4.04 -22.36 -6.16
C THR A 20 -5.41 -23.03 -6.29
N LEU A 21 -5.82 -23.82 -5.28
CA LEU A 21 -7.12 -24.49 -5.28
C LEU A 21 -8.28 -23.49 -5.19
N ILE A 22 -8.15 -22.46 -4.35
CA ILE A 22 -9.12 -21.35 -4.28
C ILE A 22 -9.29 -20.73 -5.66
N GLN A 23 -8.20 -20.32 -6.32
CA GLN A 23 -8.25 -19.70 -7.65
C GLN A 23 -8.89 -20.60 -8.70
N LYS A 24 -8.58 -21.91 -8.68
CA LYS A 24 -9.18 -22.91 -9.57
C LYS A 24 -10.69 -23.04 -9.36
N LEU A 25 -11.16 -22.97 -8.12
CA LEU A 25 -12.58 -23.05 -7.78
C LEU A 25 -13.32 -21.73 -8.08
N ASP A 26 -12.66 -20.60 -7.86
CA ASP A 26 -13.17 -19.25 -8.07
C ASP A 26 -13.28 -18.82 -9.55
N SER A 27 -12.61 -19.55 -10.44
CA SER A 27 -12.59 -19.31 -11.89
C SER A 27 -13.54 -20.24 -12.67
N VAL A 28 -14.30 -21.09 -11.96
CA VAL A 28 -15.26 -22.01 -12.59
C VAL A 28 -16.34 -21.21 -13.33
N PRO A 29 -16.61 -21.51 -14.62
CA PRO A 29 -17.70 -20.86 -15.37
C PRO A 29 -19.06 -21.08 -14.70
N ALA A 30 -19.91 -20.04 -14.71
CA ALA A 30 -21.26 -20.12 -14.13
C ALA A 30 -22.14 -21.20 -14.77
N SER A 31 -21.85 -21.58 -16.02
CA SER A 31 -22.52 -22.66 -16.76
C SER A 31 -22.10 -24.07 -16.31
N GLN A 32 -20.99 -24.23 -15.59
CA GLN A 32 -20.54 -25.55 -15.15
C GLN A 32 -21.47 -26.13 -14.08
N LYS A 33 -21.80 -27.42 -14.21
CA LYS A 33 -22.52 -28.16 -13.18
C LYS A 33 -21.82 -28.03 -11.81
N ASN A 34 -22.61 -27.71 -10.78
CA ASN A 34 -22.17 -27.50 -9.40
C ASN A 34 -21.24 -26.29 -9.16
N ALA A 35 -21.17 -25.32 -10.09
CA ALA A 35 -20.32 -24.13 -9.94
C ALA A 35 -20.50 -23.43 -8.58
N VAL A 36 -21.75 -23.22 -8.14
CA VAL A 36 -22.04 -22.55 -6.86
C VAL A 36 -21.43 -23.31 -5.68
N PHE A 37 -21.53 -24.65 -5.64
CA PHE A 37 -20.93 -25.46 -4.57
C PHE A 37 -19.40 -25.43 -4.58
N LYS A 38 -18.77 -25.38 -5.77
CA LYS A 38 -17.32 -25.18 -5.90
C LYS A 38 -16.88 -23.83 -5.35
N ILE A 39 -17.64 -22.77 -5.63
CA ILE A 39 -17.35 -21.43 -5.11
C ILE A 39 -17.57 -21.37 -3.58
N ILE A 40 -18.58 -22.05 -3.04
CA ILE A 40 -18.75 -22.20 -1.58
C ILE A 40 -17.54 -22.91 -0.95
N LEU A 41 -17.02 -23.97 -1.59
CA LEU A 41 -15.80 -24.64 -1.14
C LEU A 41 -14.59 -23.69 -1.17
N ALA A 42 -14.45 -22.83 -2.19
CA ALA A 42 -13.41 -21.80 -2.24
C ALA A 42 -13.53 -20.82 -1.06
N GLY A 43 -14.76 -20.41 -0.75
CA GLY A 43 -15.06 -19.56 0.41
C GLY A 43 -14.69 -20.21 1.74
N TRP A 44 -15.04 -21.47 1.94
CA TRP A 44 -14.65 -22.25 3.12
C TRP A 44 -13.15 -22.53 3.19
N LEU A 45 -12.48 -22.69 2.04
CA LEU A 45 -11.01 -22.69 1.98
C LEU A 45 -10.41 -21.31 2.26
N GLY A 46 -11.20 -20.25 2.34
CA GLY A 46 -10.79 -19.01 2.99
C GLY A 46 -10.89 -17.76 2.14
N SER A 47 -11.47 -17.86 0.95
CA SER A 47 -11.77 -16.73 0.07
C SER A 47 -13.16 -16.16 0.37
N ASN A 48 -13.27 -15.26 1.35
CA ASN A 48 -14.52 -14.53 1.57
C ASN A 48 -15.04 -13.80 0.31
N CYS A 49 -14.14 -13.38 -0.58
CA CYS A 49 -14.43 -12.87 -1.92
C CYS A 49 -15.29 -13.82 -2.78
N SER A 50 -15.17 -15.14 -2.58
CA SER A 50 -15.96 -16.14 -3.29
C SER A 50 -17.45 -16.00 -3.00
N PHE A 51 -17.83 -15.66 -1.76
CA PHE A 51 -19.24 -15.51 -1.38
C PHE A 51 -19.90 -14.33 -2.11
N GLU A 52 -19.15 -13.27 -2.37
CA GLU A 52 -19.64 -12.13 -3.16
C GLU A 52 -20.03 -12.50 -4.60
N LYS A 53 -19.32 -13.46 -5.22
CA LYS A 53 -19.66 -13.96 -6.57
C LYS A 53 -20.99 -14.69 -6.62
N ILE A 54 -21.44 -15.24 -5.50
CA ILE A 54 -22.63 -16.08 -5.41
C ILE A 54 -23.72 -15.50 -4.52
N LYS A 55 -23.54 -14.30 -3.93
CA LYS A 55 -24.49 -13.71 -2.97
C LYS A 55 -25.91 -13.57 -3.50
N TYR A 56 -26.07 -13.40 -4.82
CA TYR A 56 -27.37 -13.30 -5.47
C TYR A 56 -27.95 -14.64 -5.94
N LYS A 57 -27.20 -15.73 -5.83
CA LYS A 57 -27.70 -17.06 -6.19
C LYS A 57 -28.66 -17.54 -5.10
N GLU A 58 -29.78 -18.11 -5.54
CA GLU A 58 -30.84 -18.59 -4.64
C GLU A 58 -30.34 -19.50 -3.53
N LEU A 59 -29.42 -20.43 -3.86
CA LEU A 59 -28.79 -21.31 -2.89
C LEU A 59 -28.09 -20.54 -1.76
N PHE A 60 -27.36 -19.47 -2.09
CA PHE A 60 -26.65 -18.69 -1.09
C PHE A 60 -27.65 -17.93 -0.21
N LYS A 61 -28.63 -17.24 -0.81
CA LYS A 61 -29.64 -16.48 -0.05
C LYS A 61 -30.41 -17.35 0.95
N HIS A 62 -30.81 -18.56 0.54
CA HIS A 62 -31.57 -19.47 1.38
C HIS A 62 -30.74 -20.13 2.49
N HIS A 63 -29.42 -20.21 2.32
CA HIS A 63 -28.54 -20.95 3.23
C HIS A 63 -27.34 -20.12 3.71
N GLU A 64 -27.43 -18.79 3.66
CA GLU A 64 -26.35 -17.87 4.02
C GLU A 64 -25.87 -18.15 5.46
N PHE A 65 -26.80 -18.29 6.40
CA PHE A 65 -26.47 -18.58 7.81
C PHE A 65 -25.61 -19.83 7.98
N TYR A 66 -25.96 -20.90 7.28
CA TYR A 66 -25.19 -22.14 7.28
C TYR A 66 -23.78 -21.90 6.69
N ILE A 67 -23.72 -21.29 5.50
CA ILE A 67 -22.46 -21.03 4.79
C ILE A 67 -21.52 -20.18 5.65
N MET A 68 -22.05 -19.14 6.28
CA MET A 68 -21.28 -18.21 7.11
C MET A 68 -20.87 -18.81 8.45
N ALA A 69 -21.73 -19.58 9.12
CA ALA A 69 -21.36 -20.27 10.36
C ALA A 69 -20.22 -21.26 10.13
N MET A 70 -20.26 -22.03 9.04
CA MET A 70 -19.19 -22.95 8.68
C MET A 70 -17.90 -22.19 8.34
N TYR A 71 -17.99 -21.06 7.64
CA TYR A 71 -16.83 -20.20 7.38
C TYR A 71 -16.17 -19.71 8.68
N GLN A 72 -16.95 -19.24 9.66
CA GLN A 72 -16.43 -18.78 10.96
C GLN A 72 -15.86 -19.93 11.80
N CYS A 73 -16.45 -21.12 11.73
CA CYS A 73 -15.89 -22.33 12.33
C CYS A 73 -14.49 -22.63 11.75
N LEU A 74 -14.34 -22.61 10.42
CA LEU A 74 -13.06 -22.86 9.77
C LEU A 74 -12.01 -21.79 10.08
N ILE A 75 -12.40 -20.51 10.15
CA ILE A 75 -11.51 -19.43 10.64
C ILE A 75 -11.04 -19.71 12.06
N THR A 76 -11.95 -20.15 12.94
CA THR A 76 -11.64 -20.45 14.34
C THR A 76 -10.60 -21.57 14.42
N LEU A 77 -10.73 -22.60 13.58
CA LEU A 77 -9.75 -23.67 13.46
C LEU A 77 -8.42 -23.18 12.86
N ASP A 78 -8.43 -22.32 11.84
CA ASP A 78 -7.22 -21.75 11.24
C ASP A 78 -6.41 -20.91 12.26
N LYS A 79 -7.10 -20.12 13.10
CA LYS A 79 -6.47 -19.39 14.22
C LYS A 79 -5.84 -20.34 15.22
N ALA A 80 -6.53 -21.44 15.54
CA ALA A 80 -6.03 -22.44 16.46
C ALA A 80 -4.76 -23.12 15.89
N ILE A 81 -4.79 -23.56 14.64
CA ILE A 81 -3.64 -24.18 13.96
C ILE A 81 -2.41 -23.25 14.02
N SER A 82 -2.61 -21.95 13.89
CA SER A 82 -1.56 -20.93 13.99
C SER A 82 -1.02 -20.80 15.43
N LEU A 83 -1.92 -20.66 16.41
CA LEU A 83 -1.59 -20.44 17.83
C LEU A 83 -0.81 -21.62 18.44
N TRP A 84 -1.18 -22.85 18.07
CA TRP A 84 -0.58 -24.08 18.62
C TRP A 84 0.49 -24.68 17.69
N SER A 85 1.12 -23.87 16.86
CA SER A 85 2.13 -24.33 15.91
C SER A 85 3.37 -24.96 16.56
N SER A 86 3.69 -24.62 17.81
CA SER A 86 4.76 -25.27 18.59
C SER A 86 4.34 -26.62 19.20
N GLN A 87 3.04 -26.94 19.23
CA GLN A 87 2.48 -28.18 19.75
C GLN A 87 1.91 -29.03 18.60
N ALA A 88 2.80 -29.73 17.90
CA ALA A 88 2.48 -30.48 16.68
C ALA A 88 1.28 -31.44 16.83
N LYS A 89 1.07 -32.03 18.02
CA LYS A 89 -0.07 -32.91 18.30
C LYS A 89 -1.40 -32.14 18.27
N VAL A 90 -1.49 -31.02 18.99
CA VAL A 90 -2.69 -30.15 19.02
C VAL A 90 -2.97 -29.59 17.63
N GLN A 91 -1.93 -29.11 16.94
CA GLN A 91 -2.06 -28.59 15.58
C GLN A 91 -2.64 -29.63 14.61
N LYS A 92 -2.13 -30.88 14.65
CA LYS A 92 -2.62 -31.98 13.83
C LYS A 92 -4.08 -32.33 14.10
N MET A 93 -4.56 -32.17 15.33
CA MET A 93 -5.98 -32.41 15.65
C MET A 93 -6.90 -31.40 14.97
N PHE A 94 -6.57 -30.11 15.03
CA PHE A 94 -7.34 -29.09 14.33
C PHE A 94 -7.27 -29.23 12.80
N GLN A 95 -6.11 -29.59 12.25
CA GLN A 95 -5.96 -29.91 10.83
C GLN A 95 -6.80 -31.13 10.42
N ARG A 96 -6.83 -32.19 11.25
CA ARG A 96 -7.70 -33.36 11.03
C ARG A 96 -9.17 -32.95 11.04
N CYS A 97 -9.58 -32.13 12.00
CA CYS A 97 -10.95 -31.60 12.06
C CYS A 97 -11.33 -30.85 10.78
N GLN A 98 -10.52 -29.88 10.34
CA GLN A 98 -10.77 -29.15 9.08
C GLN A 98 -10.85 -30.09 7.88
N LEU A 99 -9.95 -31.06 7.78
CA LEU A 99 -9.92 -32.02 6.68
C LEU A 99 -11.19 -32.89 6.65
N GLU A 100 -11.62 -33.42 7.78
CA GLU A 100 -12.82 -34.26 7.85
C GLU A 100 -14.08 -33.47 7.48
N LEU A 101 -14.23 -32.25 8.00
CA LEU A 101 -15.36 -31.37 7.67
C LEU A 101 -15.41 -31.03 6.17
N LEU A 102 -14.29 -30.59 5.59
CA LEU A 102 -14.24 -30.19 4.19
C LEU A 102 -14.31 -31.39 3.23
N MET A 103 -13.75 -32.54 3.60
CA MET A 103 -13.89 -33.78 2.83
C MET A 103 -15.35 -34.25 2.82
N PHE A 104 -16.04 -34.17 3.96
CA PHE A 104 -17.45 -34.54 4.05
C PHE A 104 -18.29 -33.66 3.12
N TYR A 105 -18.10 -32.34 3.14
CA TYR A 105 -18.75 -31.44 2.18
C TYR A 105 -18.39 -31.77 0.74
N ASN A 106 -17.10 -31.99 0.44
CA ASN A 106 -16.64 -32.27 -0.91
C ASN A 106 -17.35 -33.47 -1.54
N ILE A 107 -17.69 -34.49 -0.73
CA ILE A 107 -18.42 -35.69 -1.16
C ILE A 107 -19.94 -35.43 -1.20
N HIS A 108 -20.49 -34.82 -0.14
CA HIS A 108 -21.93 -34.69 0.09
C HIS A 108 -22.48 -33.27 -0.14
N TYR A 109 -21.85 -32.47 -1.02
CA TYR A 109 -22.14 -31.05 -1.22
C TYR A 109 -23.63 -30.74 -1.50
N GLN A 110 -24.35 -31.66 -2.16
CA GLN A 110 -25.78 -31.53 -2.45
C GLN A 110 -26.66 -31.47 -1.20
N TRP A 111 -26.17 -31.95 -0.05
CA TRP A 111 -26.91 -31.84 1.20
C TRP A 111 -27.07 -30.39 1.65
N LEU A 112 -26.19 -29.47 1.22
CA LEU A 112 -26.39 -28.06 1.53
C LEU A 112 -27.69 -27.52 0.92
N SER A 113 -28.10 -28.00 -0.26
CA SER A 113 -29.37 -27.59 -0.90
C SER A 113 -30.57 -28.42 -0.43
N CYS A 114 -30.38 -29.73 -0.24
CA CYS A 114 -31.51 -30.65 -0.01
C CYS A 114 -31.78 -30.92 1.47
N SER A 115 -30.78 -30.81 2.34
CA SER A 115 -30.88 -31.16 3.76
C SER A 115 -29.78 -30.47 4.59
N PRO A 116 -29.72 -29.12 4.64
CA PRO A 116 -28.63 -28.39 5.29
C PRO A 116 -28.50 -28.76 6.78
N GLU A 117 -29.62 -29.01 7.47
CA GLU A 117 -29.59 -29.50 8.85
C GLU A 117 -28.84 -30.81 9.01
N LYS A 118 -29.03 -31.77 8.09
CA LYS A 118 -28.35 -33.07 8.14
C LYS A 118 -26.84 -32.88 7.97
N LEU A 119 -26.44 -32.01 7.05
CA LEU A 119 -25.04 -31.66 6.83
C LEU A 119 -24.41 -31.06 8.11
N PHE A 120 -25.08 -30.09 8.74
CA PHE A 120 -24.56 -29.39 9.92
C PHE A 120 -24.62 -30.22 11.21
N LYS A 121 -25.64 -31.07 11.38
CA LYS A 121 -25.67 -32.08 12.45
C LYS A 121 -24.49 -33.05 12.31
N THR A 122 -24.12 -33.42 11.08
CA THR A 122 -22.96 -34.29 10.84
C THR A 122 -21.64 -33.57 11.14
N PHE A 123 -21.49 -32.30 10.75
CA PHE A 123 -20.33 -31.49 11.15
C PHE A 123 -20.19 -31.39 12.66
N ALA A 124 -21.29 -31.13 13.38
CA ALA A 124 -21.27 -31.10 14.84
C ALA A 124 -20.88 -32.45 15.44
N ALA A 125 -21.33 -33.57 14.86
CA ALA A 125 -20.95 -34.91 15.31
C ALA A 125 -19.44 -35.17 15.11
N ILE A 126 -18.87 -34.78 13.97
CA ILE A 126 -17.41 -34.86 13.71
C ILE A 126 -16.63 -34.09 14.78
N ILE A 127 -17.03 -32.85 15.06
CA ILE A 127 -16.35 -32.02 16.07
C ILE A 127 -16.49 -32.62 17.46
N ARG A 128 -17.68 -33.12 17.84
CA ARG A 128 -17.89 -33.78 19.14
C ARG A 128 -17.02 -35.02 19.32
N ALA A 129 -16.92 -35.87 18.30
CA ALA A 129 -16.07 -37.05 18.33
C ALA A 129 -14.60 -36.67 18.58
N LEU A 130 -14.09 -35.68 17.84
CA LEU A 130 -12.72 -35.19 18.02
C LEU A 130 -12.51 -34.46 19.37
N ASN A 131 -13.53 -33.80 19.89
CA ASN A 131 -13.50 -33.16 21.21
C ASN A 131 -13.48 -34.21 22.34
N GLN A 132 -14.25 -35.30 22.20
CA GLN A 132 -14.24 -36.43 23.12
C GLN A 132 -12.90 -37.17 23.12
N GLU A 133 -12.26 -37.34 21.95
CA GLU A 133 -10.88 -37.87 21.85
C GLU A 133 -9.87 -36.99 22.63
N ALA A 134 -10.11 -35.68 22.74
CA ALA A 134 -9.30 -34.76 23.52
C ALA A 134 -9.63 -34.81 25.03
N TYR A 135 -10.85 -35.21 25.38
CA TYR A 135 -11.37 -35.24 26.75
C TYR A 135 -10.68 -36.37 27.54
N GLY A 136 -10.01 -36.02 28.64
CA GLY A 136 -9.22 -36.96 29.45
C GLY A 136 -7.70 -36.85 29.24
N ASN A 137 -7.23 -36.00 28.33
CA ASN A 137 -5.81 -35.63 28.23
C ASN A 137 -5.58 -34.19 28.72
N PRO A 138 -4.93 -33.98 29.89
CA PRO A 138 -4.67 -32.64 30.45
C PRO A 138 -3.91 -31.71 29.51
N GLU A 139 -3.02 -32.25 28.66
CA GLU A 139 -2.26 -31.49 27.67
C GLU A 139 -3.14 -30.92 26.55
N LEU A 140 -4.34 -31.50 26.36
CA LEU A 140 -5.29 -31.14 25.30
C LEU A 140 -6.48 -30.34 25.82
N ALA A 141 -6.53 -30.00 27.12
CA ALA A 141 -7.62 -29.23 27.70
C ALA A 141 -7.87 -27.88 26.99
N SER A 142 -6.81 -27.27 26.46
CA SER A 142 -6.88 -26.02 25.67
C SER A 142 -7.62 -26.17 24.33
N THR A 143 -7.77 -27.39 23.82
CA THR A 143 -8.48 -27.68 22.55
C THR A 143 -10.00 -27.66 22.72
N HIS A 144 -10.48 -27.98 23.92
CA HIS A 144 -11.90 -28.09 24.22
C HIS A 144 -12.65 -26.77 23.94
N ASN A 145 -12.11 -25.65 24.42
CA ASN A 145 -12.70 -24.33 24.23
C ASN A 145 -12.85 -23.96 22.74
N ILE A 146 -11.92 -24.39 21.88
CA ILE A 146 -11.98 -24.15 20.44
C ILE A 146 -13.07 -24.99 19.79
N TYR A 147 -13.18 -26.27 20.16
CA TYR A 147 -14.24 -27.13 19.66
C TYR A 147 -15.62 -26.71 20.14
N GLU A 148 -15.78 -26.34 21.41
CA GLU A 148 -17.04 -25.80 21.94
C GLU A 148 -17.46 -24.51 21.23
N LYS A 149 -16.51 -23.61 20.96
CA LYS A 149 -16.78 -22.41 20.15
C LYS A 149 -17.28 -22.78 18.74
N CYS A 150 -16.67 -23.78 18.10
CA CYS A 150 -17.11 -24.25 16.80
C CYS A 150 -18.52 -24.89 16.88
N LEU A 151 -18.78 -25.70 17.91
CA LEU A 151 -20.09 -26.32 18.14
C LEU A 151 -21.18 -25.27 18.36
N SER A 152 -20.88 -24.21 19.13
CA SER A 152 -21.79 -23.07 19.31
C SER A 152 -22.14 -22.41 17.98
N LEU A 153 -21.16 -22.11 17.13
CA LEU A 153 -21.38 -21.51 15.81
C LEU A 153 -22.29 -22.38 14.92
N LEU A 154 -22.08 -23.70 14.93
CA LEU A 154 -22.92 -24.63 14.16
C LEU A 154 -24.33 -24.77 14.75
N ALA A 155 -24.46 -24.73 16.08
CA ALA A 155 -25.75 -24.78 16.77
C ALA A 155 -26.58 -23.51 16.52
N ASP A 156 -25.93 -22.35 16.49
CA ASP A 156 -26.59 -21.07 16.15
C ASP A 156 -27.20 -21.14 14.75
N ALA A 157 -26.47 -21.67 13.77
CA ALA A 157 -26.99 -21.89 12.41
C ALA A 157 -28.20 -22.84 12.37
N LEU A 158 -28.15 -23.94 13.13
CA LEU A 158 -29.26 -24.89 13.23
C LEU A 158 -30.50 -24.29 13.91
N SER A 159 -30.31 -23.34 14.83
CA SER A 159 -31.40 -22.67 15.53
C SER A 159 -31.97 -21.45 14.78
N GLN A 160 -31.33 -21.05 13.66
CA GLN A 160 -31.61 -19.82 12.90
C GLN A 160 -31.67 -18.55 13.78
N LYS A 161 -31.08 -18.57 14.99
CA LYS A 161 -31.10 -17.43 15.91
C LYS A 161 -30.19 -16.33 15.39
N THR A 162 -30.76 -15.14 15.22
CA THR A 162 -29.98 -13.94 14.90
C THR A 162 -29.19 -13.50 16.13
N HIS A 163 -27.85 -13.56 16.08
CA HIS A 163 -27.06 -12.64 16.87
C HIS A 163 -27.18 -11.23 16.26
N LYS A 164 -28.27 -10.52 16.61
CA LYS A 164 -28.34 -9.05 16.49
C LYS A 164 -27.49 -8.39 17.58
N SER A 165 -26.30 -8.93 17.87
CA SER A 165 -25.34 -8.23 18.71
C SER A 165 -24.82 -7.07 17.86
N SER A 166 -25.19 -5.84 18.22
CA SER A 166 -24.62 -4.62 17.64
C SER A 166 -23.08 -4.76 17.63
N PRO A 167 -22.44 -4.85 16.45
CA PRO A 167 -21.00 -5.05 16.29
C PRO A 167 -20.14 -3.96 16.91
N VAL A 168 -20.73 -2.78 17.14
CA VAL A 168 -20.11 -1.70 17.92
C VAL A 168 -19.87 -2.14 19.37
N TRP A 169 -20.84 -2.80 20.00
CA TRP A 169 -20.73 -3.26 21.39
C TRP A 169 -19.88 -4.52 21.53
N THR A 170 -19.87 -5.40 20.53
CA THR A 170 -19.00 -6.60 20.51
C THR A 170 -17.53 -6.20 20.31
N GLY A 171 -17.27 -5.24 19.41
CA GLY A 171 -15.93 -4.69 19.18
C GLY A 171 -15.34 -3.95 20.38
N LEU A 172 -16.15 -3.15 21.10
CA LEU A 172 -15.71 -2.49 22.35
C LEU A 172 -15.42 -3.51 23.46
N LYS A 173 -16.25 -4.56 23.56
CA LYS A 173 -16.06 -5.63 24.55
C LYS A 173 -14.76 -6.42 24.29
N GLU A 174 -14.46 -6.75 23.03
CA GLU A 174 -13.17 -7.38 22.66
C GLU A 174 -11.97 -6.44 22.79
N PHE A 175 -12.15 -5.14 22.58
CA PHE A 175 -11.10 -4.13 22.74
C PHE A 175 -10.59 -4.04 24.19
N PHE A 176 -11.49 -3.97 25.16
CA PHE A 176 -11.15 -3.81 26.58
C PHE A 176 -10.85 -5.13 27.32
N LEU A 177 -11.45 -6.26 26.93
CA LEU A 177 -11.31 -7.52 27.69
C LEU A 177 -10.21 -8.47 27.19
N GLN A 178 -9.58 -8.21 26.02
CA GLN A 178 -8.63 -9.16 25.40
C GLN A 178 -7.32 -8.51 24.92
N SER A 179 -6.85 -7.46 25.59
CA SER A 179 -5.56 -6.84 25.27
C SER A 179 -4.50 -7.30 26.29
N PRO A 180 -3.67 -8.32 25.96
CA PRO A 180 -2.71 -8.90 26.90
C PRO A 180 -1.55 -7.96 27.27
N SER A 181 -1.39 -6.84 26.56
CA SER A 181 -0.38 -5.82 26.84
C SER A 181 -0.84 -4.41 26.45
N ILE A 182 -0.20 -3.40 27.03
CA ILE A 182 -0.34 -1.98 26.66
C ILE A 182 0.00 -1.75 25.18
N GLY A 183 1.02 -2.44 24.65
CA GLY A 183 1.41 -2.34 23.25
C GLY A 183 0.32 -2.84 22.30
N VAL A 184 -0.34 -3.97 22.63
CA VAL A 184 -1.48 -4.49 21.87
C VAL A 184 -2.66 -3.53 21.93
N ALA A 185 -3.01 -3.00 23.11
CA ALA A 185 -4.09 -2.02 23.25
C ALA A 185 -3.84 -0.76 22.41
N THR A 186 -2.61 -0.25 22.42
CA THR A 186 -2.19 0.93 21.67
C THR A 186 -2.31 0.72 20.16
N ASN A 187 -1.75 -0.37 19.64
CA ASN A 187 -1.77 -0.63 18.20
C ASN A 187 -3.18 -1.01 17.72
N LYS A 188 -3.98 -1.71 18.54
CA LYS A 188 -5.41 -1.92 18.25
C LYS A 188 -6.13 -0.58 18.12
N LEU A 189 -5.90 0.37 19.02
CA LEU A 189 -6.53 1.68 18.96
C LEU A 189 -6.17 2.43 17.67
N ILE A 190 -4.88 2.47 17.32
CA ILE A 190 -4.39 3.19 16.13
C ILE A 190 -4.88 2.54 14.85
N THR A 191 -4.97 1.21 14.82
CA THR A 191 -5.41 0.46 13.63
C THR A 191 -6.92 0.29 13.55
N ALA A 192 -7.68 0.51 14.63
CA ALA A 192 -9.12 0.29 14.67
C ALA A 192 -9.86 1.04 13.56
N SER A 193 -10.67 0.31 12.80
CA SER A 193 -11.65 0.91 11.89
C SER A 193 -12.86 1.40 12.69
N LEU A 194 -13.26 2.66 12.48
CA LEU A 194 -14.47 3.24 13.08
C LEU A 194 -15.78 2.71 12.45
N CYS A 195 -15.69 1.90 11.38
CA CYS A 195 -16.83 1.20 10.77
C CYS A 195 -16.65 -0.31 10.93
N PRO A 196 -17.14 -0.91 12.02
CA PRO A 196 -16.96 -2.32 12.28
C PRO A 196 -18.10 -3.12 11.64
N HIS A 197 -18.21 -3.20 10.31
CA HIS A 197 -19.30 -3.99 9.72
C HIS A 197 -19.09 -4.62 8.35
N THR A 198 -19.38 -5.92 8.36
CA THR A 198 -19.91 -6.82 7.32
C THR A 198 -19.16 -6.87 6.00
N LEU A 199 -18.59 -8.05 5.74
CA LEU A 199 -18.28 -8.62 4.43
C LEU A 199 -18.94 -7.83 3.29
N TYR A 200 -18.07 -7.15 2.52
CA TYR A 200 -18.32 -6.61 1.18
C TYR A 200 -19.78 -6.19 0.89
N GLN A 201 -20.19 -4.99 1.30
CA GLN A 201 -21.41 -4.38 0.76
C GLN A 201 -21.27 -3.83 -0.68
N ALA A 202 -20.18 -4.08 -1.41
CA ALA A 202 -20.00 -3.61 -2.79
C ALA A 202 -20.26 -4.71 -3.84
N LEU A 203 -21.26 -4.46 -4.69
CA LEU A 203 -21.88 -5.39 -5.63
C LEU A 203 -21.11 -5.73 -6.92
N GLU A 204 -20.07 -5.00 -7.31
CA GLU A 204 -19.69 -4.96 -8.74
C GLU A 204 -18.28 -5.41 -9.11
N LEU A 205 -17.40 -5.67 -8.14
CA LEU A 205 -15.98 -5.96 -8.43
C LEU A 205 -15.76 -7.38 -8.92
N TYR A 206 -16.45 -8.34 -8.31
CA TYR A 206 -16.15 -9.76 -8.48
C TYR A 206 -16.71 -10.39 -9.75
N ASN A 207 -17.54 -9.65 -10.49
CA ASN A 207 -18.07 -10.03 -11.81
C ASN A 207 -17.42 -9.25 -12.97
N ASN A 208 -16.28 -8.60 -12.75
CA ASN A 208 -15.62 -7.83 -13.81
C ASN A 208 -14.88 -8.74 -14.80
N GLU A 209 -15.19 -8.60 -16.09
CA GLU A 209 -14.56 -9.39 -17.15
C GLU A 209 -13.06 -9.12 -17.30
N ASN A 210 -12.59 -7.93 -16.95
CA ASN A 210 -11.22 -7.49 -17.21
C ASN A 210 -10.21 -7.82 -16.09
N TYR A 211 -10.70 -8.12 -14.88
CA TYR A 211 -9.84 -8.32 -13.71
C TYR A 211 -10.03 -9.70 -13.08
N LEU A 212 -8.94 -10.26 -12.59
CA LEU A 212 -8.90 -11.42 -11.71
C LEU A 212 -8.72 -10.91 -10.28
N ILE A 213 -9.72 -11.15 -9.43
CA ILE A 213 -9.70 -10.78 -8.02
C ILE A 213 -9.72 -12.04 -7.18
N ASN A 214 -8.65 -12.24 -6.40
CA ASN A 214 -8.46 -13.44 -5.59
C ASN A 214 -8.06 -13.08 -4.17
N LYS A 215 -8.56 -13.86 -3.21
CA LYS A 215 -8.00 -13.86 -1.87
C LYS A 215 -6.63 -14.53 -1.89
N LEU A 216 -5.68 -13.94 -1.17
CA LEU A 216 -4.34 -14.47 -0.97
C LEU A 216 -4.15 -14.78 0.51
N LEU A 217 -3.66 -15.98 0.82
CA LEU A 217 -3.28 -16.40 2.16
C LEU A 217 -1.77 -16.65 2.19
N ILE A 218 -1.05 -16.04 3.14
CA ILE A 218 0.39 -16.26 3.30
C ILE A 218 0.74 -16.62 4.76
N PRO A 219 1.73 -17.48 4.98
CA PRO A 219 2.26 -17.71 6.31
C PRO A 219 3.20 -16.56 6.69
N ALA A 220 3.02 -16.02 7.89
CA ALA A 220 3.92 -15.05 8.51
C ALA A 220 4.78 -15.68 9.60
N ASP A 221 5.72 -14.90 10.12
CA ASP A 221 6.52 -15.26 11.29
C ASP A 221 5.58 -15.63 12.46
N ASN A 222 6.00 -16.61 13.26
CA ASN A 222 5.20 -17.22 14.33
C ASN A 222 3.96 -17.99 13.84
N ASN A 223 3.98 -18.47 12.59
CA ASN A 223 2.95 -19.33 11.99
C ASN A 223 1.55 -18.70 11.91
N ILE A 224 1.46 -17.37 12.00
CA ILE A 224 0.21 -16.63 11.79
C ILE A 224 -0.14 -16.68 10.30
N ILE A 225 -1.42 -16.85 9.98
CA ILE A 225 -1.92 -16.72 8.62
C ILE A 225 -2.32 -15.27 8.38
N LEU A 226 -1.62 -14.60 7.47
CA LEU A 226 -2.02 -13.30 6.94
C LEU A 226 -2.87 -13.48 5.69
N ASP A 227 -3.68 -12.49 5.39
CA ASP A 227 -4.52 -12.48 4.20
C ASP A 227 -4.49 -11.14 3.46
N GLY A 228 -4.96 -11.14 2.22
CA GLY A 228 -5.05 -9.93 1.41
C GLY A 228 -5.84 -10.17 0.12
N LEU A 229 -6.16 -9.09 -0.57
CA LEU A 229 -6.88 -9.12 -1.83
C LEU A 229 -5.94 -8.82 -2.99
N GLN A 230 -5.67 -9.84 -3.82
CA GLN A 230 -4.88 -9.69 -5.03
C GLN A 230 -5.81 -9.33 -6.20
N VAL A 231 -5.42 -8.30 -6.94
CA VAL A 231 -6.12 -7.82 -8.13
C VAL A 231 -5.12 -7.76 -9.29
N LYS A 232 -5.46 -8.46 -10.37
CA LYS A 232 -4.67 -8.52 -11.59
C LYS A 232 -5.56 -8.27 -12.80
N ARG A 233 -4.99 -7.75 -13.88
CA ARG A 233 -5.64 -7.75 -15.20
C ARG A 233 -5.46 -9.12 -15.84
N LYS A 234 -6.49 -9.62 -16.54
CA LYS A 234 -6.44 -10.98 -17.14
C LYS A 234 -5.53 -11.08 -18.35
N ASP A 235 -5.34 -9.98 -19.07
CA ASP A 235 -4.62 -9.83 -20.32
C ASP A 235 -3.19 -9.28 -20.14
N GLN A 236 -2.81 -8.90 -18.92
CA GLN A 236 -1.54 -8.23 -18.65
C GLN A 236 -0.74 -8.98 -17.59
N SER A 237 0.45 -9.45 -17.95
CA SER A 237 1.46 -9.87 -17.00
C SER A 237 2.32 -8.67 -16.60
N SER A 238 2.56 -8.50 -15.30
CA SER A 238 3.52 -7.52 -14.81
C SER A 238 4.60 -8.16 -13.98
N ASP A 239 5.83 -7.72 -14.16
CA ASP A 239 6.97 -8.05 -13.30
C ASP A 239 6.96 -7.23 -12.01
N THR A 240 6.06 -6.27 -11.88
CA THR A 240 5.95 -5.39 -10.71
C THR A 240 4.67 -5.71 -9.94
N VAL A 241 4.76 -5.70 -8.62
CA VAL A 241 3.59 -5.81 -7.73
C VAL A 241 3.56 -4.62 -6.77
N VAL A 242 2.39 -4.02 -6.64
CA VAL A 242 2.11 -2.99 -5.63
C VAL A 242 1.47 -3.65 -4.41
N LEU A 243 2.14 -3.56 -3.27
CA LEU A 243 1.60 -3.95 -1.97
C LEU A 243 1.01 -2.71 -1.31
N ALA A 244 -0.31 -2.68 -1.16
CA ALA A 244 -1.08 -1.50 -0.76
C ALA A 244 -1.68 -1.64 0.64
N LEU A 245 -1.41 -0.65 1.50
CA LEU A 245 -2.16 -0.37 2.73
C LEU A 245 -2.84 0.99 2.60
N VAL A 246 -4.16 0.99 2.70
CA VAL A 246 -4.99 2.17 2.45
C VAL A 246 -5.76 2.54 3.70
N GLY A 247 -5.33 3.61 4.36
CA GLY A 247 -5.99 4.13 5.55
C GLY A 247 -6.04 3.12 6.68
N HIS A 248 -7.19 3.05 7.34
CA HIS A 248 -7.52 2.02 8.33
C HIS A 248 -8.40 0.90 7.76
N PHE A 249 -8.41 0.77 6.43
CA PHE A 249 -9.32 -0.13 5.73
C PHE A 249 -8.68 -1.49 5.50
N GLN A 250 -9.36 -2.53 5.99
CA GLN A 250 -9.10 -3.91 5.60
C GLN A 250 -9.34 -4.09 4.09
N SER A 251 -8.71 -5.09 3.48
CA SER A 251 -8.89 -5.43 2.07
C SER A 251 -10.35 -5.73 1.69
N GLU A 252 -11.15 -6.09 2.69
CA GLU A 252 -12.58 -6.37 2.63
C GLU A 252 -13.47 -5.12 2.64
N HIS A 253 -12.91 -3.98 3.01
CA HIS A 253 -13.70 -2.80 3.29
C HIS A 253 -14.39 -2.29 2.01
N ASN A 254 -15.63 -1.80 2.17
CA ASN A 254 -16.44 -1.30 1.05
C ASN A 254 -15.71 -0.23 0.21
N TYR A 255 -14.90 0.61 0.86
CA TYR A 255 -14.06 1.60 0.17
C TYR A 255 -13.08 0.98 -0.83
N ILE A 256 -12.35 -0.07 -0.42
CA ILE A 256 -11.38 -0.78 -1.28
C ILE A 256 -12.10 -1.39 -2.47
N ALA A 257 -13.24 -2.02 -2.20
CA ALA A 257 -14.08 -2.59 -3.21
C ALA A 257 -14.50 -1.49 -4.22
N CYS A 258 -15.19 -0.42 -3.79
CA CYS A 258 -15.66 0.63 -4.68
C CYS A 258 -14.54 1.31 -5.49
N CYS A 259 -13.32 1.37 -4.95
CA CYS A 259 -12.19 2.06 -5.57
C CYS A 259 -11.22 1.14 -6.33
N VAL A 260 -11.44 -0.18 -6.36
CA VAL A 260 -10.42 -1.13 -6.85
C VAL A 260 -10.01 -0.87 -8.30
N LYS A 261 -10.99 -0.52 -9.17
CA LYS A 261 -10.74 -0.24 -10.60
C LYS A 261 -9.89 1.02 -10.74
N ASN A 262 -10.11 2.01 -9.87
CA ASN A 262 -9.35 3.26 -9.88
C ASN A 262 -7.92 3.03 -9.39
N PHE A 263 -7.70 2.19 -8.36
CA PHE A 263 -6.36 1.79 -7.95
C PHE A 263 -5.63 0.99 -9.04
N GLN A 264 -6.34 0.08 -9.73
CA GLN A 264 -5.77 -0.65 -10.86
C GLN A 264 -5.37 0.29 -12.01
N ALA A 265 -6.22 1.26 -12.37
CA ALA A 265 -5.87 2.28 -13.36
C ALA A 265 -4.71 3.19 -12.91
N LEU A 266 -4.64 3.50 -11.61
CA LEU A 266 -3.61 4.33 -11.01
C LEU A 266 -2.21 3.69 -11.12
N PHE A 267 -2.09 2.40 -10.79
CA PHE A 267 -0.81 1.71 -10.76
C PHE A 267 -0.49 0.96 -12.07
N ASN A 268 -1.50 0.61 -12.85
CA ASN A 268 -1.40 -0.14 -14.10
C ASN A 268 -0.55 -1.43 -13.99
N THR A 269 -0.67 -2.12 -12.86
CA THR A 269 0.11 -3.32 -12.52
C THR A 269 -0.62 -4.18 -11.47
N ASP A 270 -0.13 -5.40 -11.22
CA ASP A 270 -0.63 -6.26 -10.15
C ASP A 270 -0.66 -5.50 -8.81
N THR A 271 -1.83 -5.46 -8.15
CA THR A 271 -1.99 -4.80 -6.86
C THR A 271 -2.49 -5.78 -5.82
N VAL A 272 -1.96 -5.69 -4.61
CA VAL A 272 -2.32 -6.53 -3.47
C VAL A 272 -2.68 -5.62 -2.33
N PHE A 273 -3.95 -5.58 -1.95
CA PHE A 273 -4.39 -4.92 -0.72
C PHE A 273 -4.12 -5.86 0.44
N ILE A 274 -3.13 -5.54 1.26
CA ILE A 274 -2.65 -6.44 2.31
C ILE A 274 -3.42 -6.20 3.61
N ASN A 275 -3.71 -7.27 4.35
CA ASN A 275 -4.09 -7.16 5.75
C ASN A 275 -2.90 -7.62 6.61
N HIS A 276 -2.34 -6.72 7.41
CA HIS A 276 -1.45 -7.10 8.51
C HIS A 276 -2.25 -7.80 9.62
N ARG A 277 -1.61 -8.36 10.66
CA ARG A 277 -2.28 -9.18 11.68
C ARG A 277 -3.44 -8.50 12.42
N ASN A 278 -3.42 -7.18 12.59
CA ASN A 278 -4.57 -6.46 13.19
C ASN A 278 -5.78 -6.34 12.24
N TYR A 279 -5.59 -6.53 10.94
CA TYR A 279 -6.62 -6.50 9.90
C TYR A 279 -7.04 -7.88 9.46
N SER A 280 -6.14 -8.85 9.55
CA SER A 280 -6.44 -10.20 9.11
C SER A 280 -7.46 -10.85 10.02
N THR A 281 -8.56 -11.33 9.44
CA THR A 281 -9.57 -12.10 10.17
C THR A 281 -9.04 -13.45 10.65
N ARG A 282 -7.88 -13.89 10.15
CA ARG A 282 -7.25 -15.20 10.40
C ARG A 282 -6.08 -15.13 11.36
N ALA A 283 -5.63 -13.92 11.72
CA ALA A 283 -4.58 -13.77 12.69
C ALA A 283 -5.05 -14.22 14.08
N ALA A 284 -4.23 -15.05 14.72
CA ALA A 284 -4.48 -15.52 16.09
C ALA A 284 -3.97 -14.53 17.15
N ILE A 285 -3.03 -13.65 16.77
CA ILE A 285 -2.33 -12.74 17.68
C ILE A 285 -2.33 -11.33 17.08
N HIS A 286 -2.58 -10.33 17.92
CA HIS A 286 -2.49 -8.92 17.54
C HIS A 286 -1.07 -8.37 17.70
N ALA A 287 -0.77 -7.31 16.96
CA ALA A 287 0.53 -6.65 17.04
C ALA A 287 0.75 -5.96 18.38
N ASN A 288 1.91 -6.20 18.98
CA ASN A 288 2.35 -5.51 20.18
C ASN A 288 3.07 -4.19 19.84
N SER A 289 3.62 -4.09 18.63
CA SER A 289 4.35 -2.93 18.15
C SER A 289 4.07 -2.63 16.68
N ILE A 290 4.45 -1.44 16.22
CA ILE A 290 4.46 -1.13 14.79
C ILE A 290 5.45 -2.00 14.00
N HIS A 291 6.53 -2.47 14.64
CA HIS A 291 7.51 -3.35 14.02
C HIS A 291 6.85 -4.69 13.62
N ASP A 292 5.97 -5.24 14.47
CA ASP A 292 5.20 -6.44 14.14
C ASP A 292 4.35 -6.27 12.87
N LEU A 293 3.68 -5.11 12.75
CA LEU A 293 2.86 -4.78 11.59
C LEU A 293 3.71 -4.58 10.33
N ALA A 294 4.90 -3.99 10.47
CA ALA A 294 5.85 -3.83 9.37
C ALA A 294 6.44 -5.17 8.91
N GLN A 295 6.71 -6.08 9.84
CA GLN A 295 7.19 -7.43 9.54
C GLN A 295 6.15 -8.24 8.76
N ASP A 296 4.86 -8.04 9.05
CA ASP A 296 3.77 -8.61 8.25
C ASP A 296 3.83 -8.10 6.79
N VAL A 297 4.12 -6.81 6.56
CA VAL A 297 4.33 -6.27 5.20
C VAL A 297 5.56 -6.91 4.54
N VAL A 298 6.68 -7.03 5.27
CA VAL A 298 7.91 -7.68 4.79
C VAL A 298 7.65 -9.15 4.40
N THR A 299 6.74 -9.83 5.10
CA THR A 299 6.30 -11.19 4.73
C THR A 299 5.67 -11.23 3.34
N PHE A 300 4.78 -10.29 3.01
CA PHE A 300 4.24 -10.16 1.64
C PHE A 300 5.34 -9.87 0.62
N VAL A 301 6.33 -9.05 0.97
CA VAL A 301 7.48 -8.75 0.11
C VAL A 301 8.25 -10.04 -0.22
N HIS A 302 8.60 -10.83 0.79
CA HIS A 302 9.30 -12.11 0.58
C HIS A 302 8.48 -13.08 -0.27
N TYR A 303 7.16 -13.16 -0.06
CA TYR A 303 6.27 -14.00 -0.86
C TYR A 303 6.36 -13.70 -2.35
N TYR A 304 6.40 -12.41 -2.72
CA TYR A 304 6.48 -11.98 -4.12
C TYR A 304 7.89 -11.96 -4.69
N ARG A 305 8.91 -11.70 -3.87
CA ARG A 305 10.31 -11.79 -4.31
C ARG A 305 10.72 -13.21 -4.69
N LYS A 306 10.23 -14.23 -3.97
CA LYS A 306 10.42 -15.65 -4.35
C LYS A 306 9.80 -16.00 -5.71
N ARG A 307 9.02 -15.09 -6.30
CA ARG A 307 8.34 -15.22 -7.59
C ARG A 307 8.83 -14.14 -8.58
N ASP A 308 10.04 -13.65 -8.37
CA ASP A 308 10.76 -12.71 -9.23
C ASP A 308 10.00 -11.41 -9.54
N LYS A 309 9.21 -10.91 -8.58
CA LYS A 309 8.51 -9.63 -8.71
C LYS A 309 9.31 -8.46 -8.15
N ASN A 310 9.32 -7.36 -8.88
CA ASN A 310 9.72 -6.04 -8.42
C ASN A 310 8.67 -5.50 -7.44
N ILE A 311 9.14 -4.93 -6.34
CA ILE A 311 8.30 -4.60 -5.19
C ILE A 311 8.06 -3.10 -5.12
N VAL A 312 6.79 -2.72 -5.07
CA VAL A 312 6.36 -1.36 -4.76
C VAL A 312 5.51 -1.40 -3.50
N LEU A 313 5.90 -0.63 -2.50
CA LEU A 313 5.13 -0.39 -1.29
C LEU A 313 4.28 0.86 -1.49
N TYR A 314 2.96 0.76 -1.28
CA TYR A 314 2.06 1.90 -1.30
C TYR A 314 1.35 2.05 0.05
N GLY A 315 1.55 3.19 0.69
CA GLY A 315 0.89 3.54 1.93
C GLY A 315 0.07 4.83 1.81
N MET A 316 -1.21 4.76 2.11
CA MET A 316 -2.08 5.93 2.22
C MET A 316 -2.54 6.14 3.66
N CYS A 317 -2.43 7.36 4.17
CA CYS A 317 -2.86 7.76 5.50
C CYS A 317 -2.42 6.79 6.61
N GLY A 318 -3.35 6.18 7.36
CA GLY A 318 -3.05 5.20 8.41
C GLY A 318 -2.14 4.06 7.96
N GLY A 319 -2.18 3.69 6.68
CA GLY A 319 -1.33 2.65 6.09
C GLY A 319 0.13 3.04 5.91
N ALA A 320 0.45 4.33 5.78
CA ALA A 320 1.82 4.77 5.45
C ALA A 320 2.83 4.53 6.58
N ALA A 321 2.43 4.54 7.86
CA ALA A 321 3.31 4.25 8.99
C ALA A 321 4.00 2.90 8.84
N HIS A 322 3.16 1.89 8.58
CA HIS A 322 3.57 0.50 8.44
C HIS A 322 4.45 0.31 7.21
N MET A 323 4.13 0.99 6.10
CA MET A 323 4.93 0.94 4.87
C MET A 323 6.31 1.59 5.01
N ILE A 324 6.41 2.72 5.73
CA ILE A 324 7.70 3.39 6.00
C ILE A 324 8.58 2.53 6.90
N MET A 325 8.01 1.96 7.96
CA MET A 325 8.75 1.05 8.83
C MET A 325 9.18 -0.20 8.06
N ALA A 326 8.31 -0.77 7.23
CA ALA A 326 8.67 -1.91 6.38
C ALA A 326 9.81 -1.57 5.42
N ALA A 327 9.76 -0.41 4.76
CA ALA A 327 10.84 0.07 3.91
C ALA A 327 12.18 0.14 4.66
N HIS A 328 12.17 0.62 5.90
CA HIS A 328 13.38 0.64 6.74
C HIS A 328 13.92 -0.76 7.02
N LEU A 329 13.05 -1.73 7.32
CA LEU A 329 13.45 -3.14 7.52
C LEU A 329 14.01 -3.76 6.23
N LEU A 330 13.39 -3.46 5.08
CA LEU A 330 13.88 -3.94 3.78
C LEU A 330 15.26 -3.37 3.43
N MET A 331 15.53 -2.10 3.77
CA MET A 331 16.86 -1.52 3.62
C MET A 331 17.91 -2.26 4.45
N GLN A 332 17.59 -2.59 5.71
CA GLN A 332 18.49 -3.38 6.57
C GLN A 332 18.76 -4.79 6.00
N GLN A 333 17.80 -5.35 5.27
CA GLN A 333 17.91 -6.65 4.60
C GLN A 333 18.50 -6.56 3.17
N ASN A 334 18.92 -5.38 2.71
CA ASN A 334 19.38 -5.12 1.33
C ASN A 334 18.38 -5.59 0.25
N ILE A 335 17.08 -5.42 0.52
CA ILE A 335 16.01 -5.73 -0.42
C ILE A 335 15.66 -4.49 -1.22
N SER A 336 15.67 -4.59 -2.55
CA SER A 336 15.22 -3.50 -3.43
C SER A 336 13.70 -3.34 -3.39
N PHE A 337 13.25 -2.09 -3.30
CA PHE A 337 11.84 -1.70 -3.32
C PHE A 337 11.70 -0.27 -3.85
N LYS A 338 10.49 0.11 -4.25
CA LYS A 338 10.05 1.50 -4.33
C LYS A 338 8.97 1.76 -3.29
N LEU A 339 8.91 2.95 -2.71
CA LEU A 339 7.95 3.38 -1.72
C LEU A 339 7.17 4.59 -2.24
N ILE A 340 5.85 4.47 -2.27
CA ILE A 340 4.92 5.57 -2.51
C ILE A 340 4.14 5.80 -1.21
N VAL A 341 4.23 6.99 -0.65
CA VAL A 341 3.42 7.39 0.50
C VAL A 341 2.55 8.60 0.19
N ASP A 342 1.35 8.55 0.72
CA ASP A 342 0.30 9.53 0.51
C ASP A 342 -0.32 9.90 1.87
N ARG A 343 -0.45 11.21 2.16
CA ARG A 343 -1.21 11.75 3.31
C ARG A 343 -0.83 11.25 4.71
N PHE A 344 0.44 11.38 5.10
CA PHE A 344 0.92 10.73 6.32
C PHE A 344 1.42 11.66 7.44
N ALA A 345 1.33 11.20 8.68
CA ALA A 345 1.79 11.91 9.87
C ALA A 345 3.30 11.74 10.12
N ASN A 346 3.96 12.75 10.68
CA ASN A 346 5.40 12.70 10.95
C ASN A 346 5.80 11.68 12.03
N GLN A 347 4.92 11.41 12.98
CA GLN A 347 5.15 10.53 14.13
C GLN A 347 3.92 9.68 14.40
N TYR A 348 4.11 8.51 15.00
CA TYR A 348 3.03 7.57 15.26
C TYR A 348 2.02 8.11 16.30
N VAL A 349 2.50 8.90 17.27
CA VAL A 349 1.65 9.57 18.27
C VAL A 349 0.68 10.58 17.66
N ASN A 350 1.00 11.12 16.48
CA ASN A 350 0.19 12.16 15.84
C ASN A 350 -1.18 11.65 15.36
N PHE A 351 -1.37 10.33 15.25
CA PHE A 351 -2.66 9.71 14.89
C PHE A 351 -3.71 9.84 15.99
N VAL A 352 -3.29 10.07 17.23
CA VAL A 352 -4.19 10.23 18.38
C VAL A 352 -4.00 11.56 19.08
N ASP A 353 -3.36 12.53 18.43
CA ASP A 353 -3.22 13.87 19.01
C ASP A 353 -4.58 14.56 19.14
N SER A 354 -4.67 15.52 20.06
CA SER A 354 -5.94 16.20 20.34
C SER A 354 -6.51 16.91 19.12
N LYS A 355 -5.65 17.45 18.24
CA LYS A 355 -6.07 18.14 17.02
C LYS A 355 -6.68 17.18 16.00
N THR A 356 -6.14 15.99 15.86
CA THR A 356 -6.66 14.93 14.98
C THR A 356 -7.96 14.38 15.53
N GLN A 357 -8.06 14.13 16.84
CA GLN A 357 -9.28 13.66 17.49
C GLN A 357 -10.42 14.71 17.39
N LEU A 358 -10.12 15.98 17.65
CA LEU A 358 -11.06 17.09 17.47
C LEU A 358 -11.51 17.23 16.02
N ARG A 359 -10.59 16.99 15.07
CA ARG A 359 -10.92 16.97 13.65
C ARG A 359 -11.86 15.81 13.35
N GLN A 360 -11.58 14.58 13.78
CA GLN A 360 -12.46 13.42 13.62
C GLN A 360 -13.88 13.70 14.13
N LEU A 361 -14.01 14.26 15.33
CA LEU A 361 -15.30 14.64 15.93
C LEU A 361 -16.11 15.60 15.03
N ARG A 362 -15.46 16.59 14.39
CA ARG A 362 -16.14 17.54 13.51
C ARG A 362 -16.68 16.91 12.23
N TYR A 363 -16.10 15.79 11.78
CA TYR A 363 -16.56 15.07 10.58
C TYR A 363 -17.54 13.93 10.91
N LEU A 364 -17.60 13.46 12.15
CA LEU A 364 -18.71 12.66 12.66
C LEU A 364 -19.96 13.55 12.78
N LYS A 365 -20.49 14.02 11.63
CA LYS A 365 -21.84 14.59 11.58
C LYS A 365 -22.81 13.47 11.91
N ILE A 366 -23.38 13.51 13.10
CA ILE A 366 -24.59 12.76 13.42
C ILE A 366 -25.70 13.40 12.60
N ASP A 367 -26.15 12.71 11.55
CA ASP A 367 -27.28 13.13 10.73
C ASP A 367 -28.42 13.60 11.63
N HIS A 368 -28.66 14.91 11.62
CA HIS A 368 -29.71 15.54 12.40
C HIS A 368 -31.05 15.30 11.71
N ALA A 369 -31.67 14.17 12.04
CA ALA A 369 -33.08 13.94 11.78
C ALA A 369 -33.79 13.39 13.04
N ARG A 370 -34.45 14.31 13.75
CA ARG A 370 -35.66 14.09 14.57
C ARG A 370 -35.53 13.20 15.83
N SER A 371 -34.80 13.64 16.86
CA SER A 371 -35.24 13.60 18.27
C SER A 371 -34.23 14.33 19.20
N THR A 372 -34.67 15.35 19.92
CA THR A 372 -33.81 16.40 20.48
C THR A 372 -33.16 16.12 21.84
N ILE A 373 -33.33 14.94 22.45
CA ILE A 373 -32.75 14.63 23.78
C ILE A 373 -31.89 13.36 23.77
N ARG A 374 -32.33 12.30 23.08
CA ARG A 374 -31.50 11.08 22.87
C ARG A 374 -30.27 11.35 22.02
N VAL A 375 -30.40 12.16 20.97
CA VAL A 375 -29.26 12.55 20.12
C VAL A 375 -28.21 13.33 20.90
N TYR A 376 -28.61 14.20 21.85
CA TYR A 376 -27.65 14.94 22.67
C TYR A 376 -26.96 14.08 23.71
N THR A 377 -27.68 13.15 24.34
CA THR A 377 -27.10 12.22 25.31
C THR A 377 -26.17 11.21 24.64
N ASP A 378 -26.55 10.67 23.47
CA ASP A 378 -25.69 9.82 22.65
C ASP A 378 -24.47 10.59 22.11
N TYR A 379 -24.65 11.85 21.69
CA TYR A 379 -23.55 12.72 21.27
C TYR A 379 -22.57 12.97 22.43
N LEU A 380 -23.08 13.29 23.61
CA LEU A 380 -22.25 13.54 24.79
C LEU A 380 -21.53 12.27 25.25
N LEU A 381 -22.19 11.10 25.14
CA LEU A 381 -21.60 9.80 25.42
C LEU A 381 -20.51 9.43 24.40
N ILE A 382 -20.74 9.69 23.11
CA ILE A 382 -19.73 9.52 22.04
C ILE A 382 -18.54 10.46 22.28
N LEU A 383 -18.81 11.71 22.66
CA LEU A 383 -17.77 12.70 22.93
C LEU A 383 -16.98 12.34 24.19
N LEU A 384 -17.65 11.87 25.24
CA LEU A 384 -17.02 11.31 26.43
C LEU A 384 -16.19 10.08 26.07
N LEU A 385 -16.73 9.14 25.30
CA LEU A 385 -16.03 7.92 24.85
C LEU A 385 -14.78 8.28 24.05
N ILE A 386 -14.88 9.19 23.08
CA ILE A 386 -13.74 9.64 22.26
C ILE A 386 -12.71 10.36 23.15
N PHE A 387 -13.15 11.20 24.08
CA PHE A 387 -12.25 11.87 25.02
C PHE A 387 -11.56 10.88 25.97
N THR A 388 -12.28 9.88 26.47
CA THR A 388 -11.74 8.81 27.31
C THR A 388 -10.78 7.94 26.49
N LEU A 389 -11.13 7.56 25.26
CA LEU A 389 -10.25 6.84 24.34
C LEU A 389 -9.00 7.66 24.02
N TYR A 390 -9.10 8.98 23.85
CA TYR A 390 -7.96 9.88 23.69
C TYR A 390 -7.05 9.90 24.92
N LEU A 391 -7.61 10.05 26.13
CA LEU A 391 -6.85 10.04 27.36
C LEU A 391 -6.14 8.69 27.56
N ILE A 392 -6.85 7.58 27.28
CA ILE A 392 -6.29 6.24 27.29
C ILE A 392 -5.19 6.10 26.23
N ALA A 393 -5.42 6.54 25.00
CA ALA A 393 -4.44 6.50 23.91
C ALA A 393 -3.15 7.22 24.28
N LYS A 394 -3.28 8.43 24.82
CA LYS A 394 -2.15 9.28 25.21
C LYS A 394 -1.38 8.68 26.37
N LEU A 395 -2.08 8.13 27.36
CA LEU A 395 -1.47 7.41 28.48
C LEU A 395 -0.73 6.16 27.97
N LEU A 396 -1.39 5.33 27.16
CA LEU A 396 -0.80 4.10 26.61
C LEU A 396 0.41 4.40 25.71
N LEU A 397 0.38 5.47 24.91
CA LEU A 397 1.51 5.88 24.07
C LEU A 397 2.70 6.42 24.87
N SER A 398 2.43 7.18 25.92
CA SER A 398 3.47 7.62 26.86
C SER A 398 4.14 6.41 27.53
N LEU A 399 3.34 5.42 27.96
CA LEU A 399 3.82 4.21 28.63
C LEU A 399 4.53 3.22 27.69
N SER A 400 4.09 3.11 26.44
CA SER A 400 4.64 2.15 25.46
C SER A 400 5.94 2.60 24.79
N LYS A 401 6.38 3.86 24.96
CA LYS A 401 7.58 4.43 24.30
C LYS A 401 7.64 4.23 22.78
N THR A 402 6.52 3.97 22.11
CA THR A 402 6.44 3.69 20.65
C THR A 402 6.47 4.97 19.79
N ASN A 403 7.23 5.99 20.19
CA ASN A 403 7.33 7.24 19.43
C ASN A 403 8.34 7.11 18.28
N VAL A 404 7.95 6.42 17.22
CA VAL A 404 8.74 6.32 15.99
C VAL A 404 8.67 7.63 15.21
N ASN A 405 9.83 8.20 14.90
CA ASN A 405 9.97 9.37 14.03
C ASN A 405 10.08 8.95 12.56
N PHE A 406 8.95 8.89 11.87
CA PHE A 406 8.92 8.51 10.46
C PHE A 406 9.59 9.53 9.54
N GLY A 407 9.64 10.80 9.96
CA GLY A 407 10.40 11.84 9.25
C GLY A 407 11.88 11.51 9.17
N ALA A 408 12.46 11.00 10.26
CA ALA A 408 13.84 10.54 10.28
C ALA A 408 14.03 9.31 9.37
N LEU A 409 13.13 8.33 9.46
CA LEU A 409 13.19 7.12 8.63
C LEU A 409 13.12 7.43 7.13
N ILE A 410 12.17 8.25 6.70
CA ILE A 410 12.02 8.65 5.30
C ILE A 410 13.28 9.37 4.78
N ARG A 411 13.97 10.15 5.62
CA ARG A 411 15.22 10.81 5.22
C ARG A 411 16.35 9.83 4.91
N THR A 412 16.29 8.60 5.42
CA THR A 412 17.29 7.56 5.12
C THR A 412 17.03 6.86 3.78
N ILE A 413 15.79 6.85 3.29
CA ILE A 413 15.42 6.19 2.04
C ILE A 413 16.01 6.96 0.85
N PRO A 414 16.66 6.28 -0.12
CA PRO A 414 17.11 6.92 -1.35
C PRO A 414 15.96 7.58 -2.09
N ASP A 415 16.21 8.76 -2.66
CA ASP A 415 15.17 9.55 -3.33
C ASP A 415 14.57 8.84 -4.57
N ASP A 416 15.32 7.93 -5.17
CA ASP A 416 14.93 7.19 -6.38
C ASP A 416 13.91 6.08 -6.09
N ASP A 417 13.86 5.71 -4.81
CA ASP A 417 13.02 4.68 -4.25
C ASP A 417 11.88 5.29 -3.42
N LEU A 418 11.75 6.63 -3.41
CA LEU A 418 10.75 7.33 -2.60
C LEU A 418 9.92 8.33 -3.43
N LEU A 419 8.60 8.16 -3.40
CA LEU A 419 7.65 9.13 -3.90
C LEU A 419 6.68 9.55 -2.80
N ILE A 420 6.57 10.85 -2.56
CA ILE A 420 5.65 11.42 -1.56
C ILE A 420 4.62 12.28 -2.27
N LEU A 421 3.38 11.80 -2.32
CA LEU A 421 2.25 12.48 -2.95
C LEU A 421 1.50 13.34 -1.92
N GLN A 422 1.22 14.59 -2.29
CA GLN A 422 0.72 15.59 -1.35
C GLN A 422 -0.29 16.54 -2.02
N ALA A 423 -1.61 16.48 -1.82
CA ALA A 423 -2.43 17.68 -2.12
C ALA A 423 -2.31 18.81 -1.06
N LYS A 424 -2.96 19.94 -1.33
CA LYS A 424 -2.92 21.13 -0.47
C LYS A 424 -4.15 21.17 0.45
N SER A 425 -4.05 20.63 1.66
CA SER A 425 -5.16 20.64 2.64
C SER A 425 -5.54 22.05 3.09
N ARG A 426 -6.86 22.32 3.25
CA ARG A 426 -7.31 23.44 4.09
C ARG A 426 -6.98 23.15 5.56
N LYS A 427 -6.71 24.22 6.33
CA LYS A 427 -6.64 24.12 7.81
C LYS A 427 -8.01 23.85 8.44
N ILE A 428 -9.09 24.18 7.72
CA ILE A 428 -10.48 24.08 8.18
C ILE A 428 -11.24 23.15 7.20
N PRO A 429 -12.03 22.17 7.69
CA PRO A 429 -12.87 21.31 6.87
C PRO A 429 -13.75 22.10 5.89
N SER A 430 -13.94 21.60 4.66
CA SER A 430 -15.04 22.06 3.81
C SER A 430 -16.38 21.52 4.36
N GLN A 431 -17.47 22.26 4.15
CA GLN A 431 -18.81 21.82 4.58
C GLN A 431 -19.35 20.60 3.81
N SER A 432 -18.77 20.29 2.65
CA SER A 432 -19.11 19.14 1.82
C SER A 432 -18.71 17.83 2.50
N ASP A 433 -19.65 16.89 2.58
CA ASP A 433 -19.48 15.62 3.26
C ASP A 433 -18.44 14.76 2.53
N PRO A 434 -17.31 14.43 3.18
CA PRO A 434 -16.41 13.45 2.62
C PRO A 434 -17.09 12.09 2.58
N LEU A 435 -17.21 11.51 1.38
CA LEU A 435 -17.84 10.22 1.21
C LEU A 435 -17.13 9.10 1.99
N PHE A 436 -15.80 9.17 2.18
CA PHE A 436 -15.03 8.17 2.93
C PHE A 436 -13.71 8.78 3.42
N THR A 437 -13.74 9.56 4.51
CA THR A 437 -12.54 10.28 4.99
C THR A 437 -11.62 9.41 5.82
N ASP A 438 -10.34 9.40 5.43
CA ASP A 438 -9.20 9.04 6.27
C ASP A 438 -8.91 10.23 7.22
N LEU A 439 -9.68 10.36 8.30
CA LEU A 439 -9.74 11.52 9.20
C LEU A 439 -8.50 11.73 10.10
N VAL A 440 -7.43 10.95 9.92
CA VAL A 440 -6.59 10.54 11.05
C VAL A 440 -5.28 11.35 11.17
N VAL A 441 -5.12 12.44 10.41
CA VAL A 441 -3.94 13.32 10.58
C VAL A 441 -4.30 14.78 10.41
N HIS A 442 -4.05 15.59 11.45
CA HIS A 442 -4.13 17.04 11.34
C HIS A 442 -3.04 17.61 10.40
N PRO A 443 -3.33 18.59 9.52
CA PRO A 443 -2.37 19.11 8.52
C PRO A 443 -1.04 19.66 9.06
N THR A 444 -0.99 20.03 10.35
CA THR A 444 0.26 20.48 10.99
C THR A 444 1.24 19.35 11.25
N ASN A 445 0.75 18.11 11.29
CA ASN A 445 1.52 16.92 11.61
C ASN A 445 2.00 16.19 10.35
N ASP A 446 1.81 16.80 9.18
CA ASP A 446 2.16 16.23 7.87
C ASP A 446 3.68 16.02 7.74
N ILE A 447 4.06 14.82 7.29
CA ILE A 447 5.43 14.37 7.00
C ILE A 447 6.18 15.33 6.04
N ARG A 448 5.47 16.17 5.28
CA ARG A 448 6.04 17.18 4.40
C ARG A 448 7.09 18.05 5.10
N GLN A 449 6.88 18.40 6.36
CA GLN A 449 7.84 19.24 7.09
C GLN A 449 9.21 18.54 7.17
N SER A 450 9.22 17.21 7.25
CA SER A 450 10.44 16.41 7.38
C SER A 450 11.25 16.33 6.09
N ILE A 451 10.65 16.52 4.91
CA ILE A 451 11.36 16.49 3.61
C ILE A 451 11.47 17.86 2.93
N LYS A 452 10.97 18.92 3.58
CA LYS A 452 10.88 20.27 3.01
C LYS A 452 12.27 20.78 2.59
N ASP A 453 13.27 20.59 3.43
CA ASP A 453 14.63 21.09 3.21
C ASP A 453 15.31 20.38 2.05
N LYS A 454 15.22 19.03 2.00
CA LYS A 454 15.72 18.24 0.86
C LYS A 454 15.08 18.70 -0.47
N ARG A 455 13.75 18.89 -0.50
CA ARG A 455 13.05 19.38 -1.71
C ARG A 455 13.48 20.79 -2.09
N HIS A 456 13.71 21.66 -1.10
CA HIS A 456 14.18 23.01 -1.34
C HIS A 456 15.59 23.01 -1.94
N GLN A 457 16.51 22.23 -1.37
CA GLN A 457 17.88 22.07 -1.86
C GLN A 457 17.92 21.59 -3.31
N LYS A 458 17.15 20.55 -3.67
CA LYS A 458 17.07 20.06 -5.07
C LYS A 458 16.61 21.16 -6.03
N LYS A 459 15.60 21.94 -5.63
CA LYS A 459 15.11 23.05 -6.46
C LYS A 459 16.14 24.16 -6.59
N LEU A 460 16.92 24.44 -5.54
CA LEU A 460 18.01 25.42 -5.61
C LEU A 460 19.11 24.95 -6.57
N ILE A 461 19.51 23.68 -6.50
CA ILE A 461 20.50 23.09 -7.42
C ILE A 461 20.02 23.21 -8.87
N LEU A 462 18.79 22.76 -9.16
CA LEU A 462 18.21 22.85 -10.51
C LEU A 462 18.06 24.30 -10.99
N LYS A 463 17.68 25.22 -10.10
CA LYS A 463 17.55 26.65 -10.44
C LYS A 463 18.92 27.26 -10.72
N SER A 464 19.94 26.89 -9.96
CA SER A 464 21.33 27.31 -10.17
C SER A 464 21.86 26.78 -11.49
N LEU A 465 21.69 25.48 -11.78
CA LEU A 465 22.04 24.88 -13.07
C LEU A 465 21.32 25.55 -14.25
N GLY A 466 20.03 25.84 -14.12
CA GLY A 466 19.27 26.57 -15.14
C GLY A 466 19.80 27.99 -15.37
N GLN A 467 20.11 28.73 -14.29
CA GLN A 467 20.69 30.07 -14.39
C GLN A 467 22.10 30.04 -15.00
N LEU A 468 22.93 29.07 -14.60
CA LEU A 468 24.26 28.85 -15.18
C LEU A 468 24.15 28.60 -16.69
N CYS A 469 23.21 27.76 -17.13
CA CYS A 469 22.98 27.52 -18.55
C CYS A 469 22.57 28.81 -19.30
N SER A 470 21.64 29.60 -18.74
CA SER A 470 21.23 30.87 -19.34
C SER A 470 22.39 31.86 -19.46
N ASN A 471 23.24 31.95 -18.43
CA ASN A 471 24.42 32.81 -18.43
C ASN A 471 25.49 32.31 -19.43
N ILE A 472 25.72 30.99 -19.49
CA ILE A 472 26.63 30.40 -20.47
C ILE A 472 26.14 30.65 -21.90
N ALA A 473 24.83 30.52 -22.14
CA ALA A 473 24.21 30.81 -23.42
C ALA A 473 24.45 32.27 -23.81
N SER A 474 24.19 33.24 -22.93
CA SER A 474 24.40 34.67 -23.26
C SER A 474 25.86 35.02 -23.57
N SER A 475 26.81 34.20 -23.13
CA SER A 475 28.24 34.43 -23.33
C SER A 475 28.80 33.79 -24.62
N PHE A 476 28.04 32.96 -25.34
CA PHE A 476 28.42 32.43 -26.67
C PHE A 476 27.84 33.32 -27.78
N LYS A 477 28.63 33.62 -28.83
CA LYS A 477 28.13 34.29 -30.04
C LYS A 477 27.41 33.34 -31.00
N GLU A 478 27.79 32.07 -30.99
CA GLU A 478 27.27 31.04 -31.89
C GLU A 478 25.87 30.57 -31.46
N SER A 479 24.88 30.67 -32.36
CA SER A 479 23.49 30.26 -32.10
C SER A 479 23.37 28.80 -31.68
N SER A 480 24.16 27.89 -32.28
CA SER A 480 24.12 26.45 -31.98
C SER A 480 24.40 26.15 -30.49
N MET A 481 25.41 26.79 -29.92
CA MET A 481 25.79 26.63 -28.52
C MET A 481 24.80 27.34 -27.58
N GLN A 482 24.31 28.52 -27.97
CA GLN A 482 23.25 29.19 -27.24
C GLN A 482 22.01 28.29 -27.11
N ASP A 483 21.59 27.65 -28.20
CA ASP A 483 20.40 26.83 -28.25
C ASP A 483 20.55 25.56 -27.41
N ILE A 484 21.72 24.91 -27.43
CA ILE A 484 22.02 23.76 -26.56
C ILE A 484 21.84 24.16 -25.09
N PHE A 485 22.43 25.27 -24.64
CA PHE A 485 22.34 25.69 -23.25
C PHE A 485 20.93 26.20 -22.87
N LYS A 486 20.19 26.83 -23.79
CA LYS A 486 18.77 27.15 -23.58
C LYS A 486 17.94 25.88 -23.38
N GLU A 487 18.10 24.87 -24.24
CA GLU A 487 17.41 23.57 -24.12
C GLU A 487 17.74 22.89 -22.77
N LEU A 488 19.01 22.93 -22.33
CA LEU A 488 19.42 22.42 -21.01
C LEU A 488 18.74 23.17 -19.86
N ALA A 489 18.70 24.51 -19.92
CA ALA A 489 18.02 25.33 -18.93
C ALA A 489 16.54 24.96 -18.80
N GLU A 490 15.84 24.81 -19.93
CA GLU A 490 14.44 24.40 -19.97
C GLU A 490 14.21 23.00 -19.39
N CYS A 491 15.15 22.07 -19.56
CA CYS A 491 15.10 20.75 -18.92
C CYS A 491 15.16 20.89 -17.39
N PHE A 492 16.11 21.67 -16.85
CA PHE A 492 16.23 21.86 -15.40
C PHE A 492 15.00 22.56 -14.79
N TYR A 493 14.43 23.56 -15.47
CA TYR A 493 13.18 24.18 -15.04
C TYR A 493 12.00 23.19 -15.07
N SER A 494 11.94 22.30 -16.06
CA SER A 494 10.93 21.24 -16.12
C SER A 494 11.07 20.26 -14.95
N TYR A 495 12.29 19.97 -14.50
CA TYR A 495 12.51 19.11 -13.33
C TYR A 495 12.11 19.78 -12.02
N ILE A 496 12.26 21.11 -11.90
CA ILE A 496 11.68 21.86 -10.78
C ILE A 496 10.15 21.68 -10.77
N GLN A 497 9.53 21.69 -11.94
CA GLN A 497 8.09 21.46 -12.07
C GLN A 497 7.70 20.05 -11.65
N LEU A 498 8.47 19.02 -12.00
CA LEU A 498 8.25 17.64 -11.49
C LEU A 498 8.26 17.57 -9.96
N ILE A 499 9.20 18.26 -9.30
CA ILE A 499 9.25 18.31 -7.82
C ILE A 499 8.07 19.15 -7.27
N ASN A 500 7.58 20.13 -8.02
CA ASN A 500 6.35 20.85 -7.67
C ASN A 500 5.11 19.95 -7.81
N ASP A 501 5.10 19.04 -8.77
CA ASP A 501 3.99 18.17 -9.16
C ASP A 501 3.73 17.01 -8.20
N GLU A 502 4.69 16.68 -7.33
CA GLU A 502 4.42 15.93 -6.09
C GLU A 502 3.33 16.60 -5.25
N LYS A 503 3.11 17.91 -5.44
CA LYS A 503 1.95 18.61 -4.89
C LYS A 503 0.75 18.48 -5.82
N LEU A 504 -0.27 17.81 -5.34
CA LEU A 504 -1.50 17.55 -6.05
C LEU A 504 -2.52 18.68 -5.85
N ILE A 505 -3.43 18.80 -6.81
CA ILE A 505 -4.55 19.73 -6.81
C ILE A 505 -5.83 18.99 -7.19
N ASP A 506 -6.96 19.55 -6.78
CA ASP A 506 -8.27 19.06 -7.19
C ASP A 506 -8.51 19.40 -8.66
N SER A 507 -8.95 18.40 -9.41
CA SER A 507 -9.27 18.54 -10.83
C SER A 507 -10.49 19.44 -11.07
N SER A 508 -11.38 19.57 -10.08
CA SER A 508 -12.66 20.29 -10.19
C SER A 508 -12.60 21.76 -9.73
N SER A 509 -11.59 22.16 -8.94
CA SER A 509 -11.44 23.54 -8.44
C SER A 509 -9.96 23.92 -8.27
N PRO A 510 -9.26 24.34 -9.33
CA PRO A 510 -7.81 24.62 -9.27
C PRO A 510 -7.45 25.82 -8.37
N SER A 511 -8.40 26.71 -8.06
CA SER A 511 -8.18 27.94 -7.30
C SER A 511 -8.40 27.80 -5.80
N THR A 512 -9.09 26.76 -5.33
CA THR A 512 -9.35 26.59 -3.90
C THR A 512 -8.50 25.47 -3.30
N PRO A 513 -7.84 25.67 -2.13
CA PRO A 513 -7.25 24.55 -1.40
C PRO A 513 -8.38 23.60 -1.03
N THR A 514 -8.25 22.29 -1.23
CA THR A 514 -9.28 21.32 -0.84
C THR A 514 -8.75 20.43 0.26
N ASP A 515 -9.61 19.97 1.17
CA ASP A 515 -9.15 19.01 2.15
C ASP A 515 -8.77 17.68 1.47
N LEU A 516 -7.57 17.19 1.76
CA LEU A 516 -6.92 16.08 1.06
C LEU A 516 -7.48 14.73 1.50
N HIS A 517 -7.84 14.66 2.78
CA HIS A 517 -8.35 13.45 3.39
C HIS A 517 -9.79 13.17 2.96
N SER A 518 -10.46 14.15 2.34
CA SER A 518 -11.81 14.04 1.79
C SER A 518 -11.89 13.68 0.32
N ILE A 519 -10.75 13.58 -0.38
CA ILE A 519 -10.72 13.34 -1.82
C ILE A 519 -9.86 12.11 -2.13
N PRO A 520 -10.36 11.15 -2.93
CA PRO A 520 -9.54 10.01 -3.35
C PRO A 520 -8.31 10.43 -4.17
N LEU A 521 -7.21 9.69 -4.07
CA LEU A 521 -5.97 10.04 -4.78
C LEU A 521 -6.19 10.13 -6.29
N PHE A 522 -6.96 9.22 -6.87
CA PHE A 522 -7.21 9.12 -8.31
C PHE A 522 -8.08 10.23 -8.90
N SER A 523 -8.73 11.09 -8.09
CA SER A 523 -9.45 12.27 -8.58
C SER A 523 -8.61 13.55 -8.57
N LEU A 524 -7.38 13.46 -8.08
CA LEU A 524 -6.42 14.56 -8.04
C LEU A 524 -5.56 14.59 -9.32
N LYS A 525 -4.93 15.74 -9.60
CA LYS A 525 -3.94 15.93 -10.66
C LYS A 525 -2.69 16.60 -10.10
N THR A 526 -1.58 16.56 -10.84
CA THR A 526 -0.41 17.39 -10.51
C THR A 526 -0.70 18.88 -10.75
N ARG A 527 0.16 19.77 -10.27
CA ARG A 527 0.06 21.21 -10.55
C ARG A 527 0.15 21.55 -12.03
N SER A 528 0.94 20.78 -12.78
CA SER A 528 1.02 20.83 -14.24
C SER A 528 -0.14 20.14 -14.96
N GLN A 529 -1.19 19.72 -14.25
CA GLN A 529 -2.38 19.04 -14.80
C GLN A 529 -2.14 17.63 -15.37
N VAL A 530 -0.99 17.03 -15.07
CA VAL A 530 -0.71 15.63 -15.42
C VAL A 530 -1.55 14.71 -14.54
N GLY A 531 -2.15 13.68 -15.15
CA GLY A 531 -2.88 12.64 -14.43
C GLY A 531 -1.94 11.84 -13.51
N ILE A 532 -2.39 11.54 -12.29
CA ILE A 532 -1.52 10.91 -11.28
C ILE A 532 -1.05 9.51 -11.71
N GLY A 533 -1.87 8.76 -12.45
CA GLY A 533 -1.44 7.47 -13.00
C GLY A 533 -0.18 7.59 -13.87
N ASN A 534 -0.11 8.61 -14.73
CA ASN A 534 1.08 8.86 -15.57
C ASN A 534 2.27 9.31 -14.71
N PHE A 535 2.02 10.13 -13.69
CA PHE A 535 3.07 10.58 -12.76
C PHE A 535 3.69 9.42 -11.97
N ILE A 536 2.86 8.49 -11.48
CA ILE A 536 3.28 7.27 -10.79
C ILE A 536 3.98 6.31 -11.76
N SER A 537 3.46 6.15 -12.98
CA SER A 537 4.10 5.32 -14.01
C SER A 537 5.52 5.79 -14.33
N GLY A 538 5.73 7.12 -14.41
CA GLY A 538 7.07 7.71 -14.56
C GLY A 538 8.01 7.39 -13.40
N PHE A 539 7.49 7.20 -12.18
CA PHE A 539 8.29 6.76 -11.03
C PHE A 539 8.69 5.29 -11.08
N PHE A 540 7.88 4.43 -11.69
CA PHE A 540 8.22 3.02 -11.89
C PHE A 540 9.28 2.80 -12.96
N ALA A 541 9.48 3.78 -13.82
CA ALA A 541 10.43 3.67 -14.91
C ALA A 541 11.86 3.42 -14.41
N LYS A 542 12.55 2.54 -15.13
CA LYS A 542 13.98 2.30 -14.91
C LYS A 542 14.78 3.53 -15.35
N PRO A 543 15.92 3.82 -14.72
CA PRO A 543 16.83 4.85 -15.19
C PRO A 543 17.20 4.62 -16.66
N SER A 544 17.14 5.68 -17.48
CA SER A 544 17.54 5.61 -18.88
C SER A 544 19.04 5.31 -18.96
N THR A 545 19.38 4.18 -19.58
CA THR A 545 20.77 3.79 -19.82
C THR A 545 21.49 4.78 -20.73
N GLU A 546 20.77 5.46 -21.61
CA GLU A 546 21.32 6.47 -22.52
C GLU A 546 21.74 7.74 -21.76
N ILE A 547 20.89 8.24 -20.87
CA ILE A 547 21.22 9.41 -20.03
C ILE A 547 22.41 9.08 -19.12
N LEU A 548 22.38 7.90 -18.49
CA LEU A 548 23.48 7.46 -17.63
C LEU A 548 24.80 7.39 -18.40
N LYS A 549 24.83 6.73 -19.56
CA LYS A 549 26.01 6.66 -20.45
C LYS A 549 26.50 8.04 -20.89
N THR A 550 25.58 8.98 -21.13
CA THR A 550 25.92 10.35 -21.54
C THR A 550 26.59 11.10 -20.39
N LEU A 551 26.03 11.03 -19.18
CA LEU A 551 26.63 11.65 -17.99
C LEU A 551 27.88 10.91 -17.48
N ASP A 552 28.05 9.61 -17.77
CA ASP A 552 29.28 8.85 -17.47
C ASP A 552 30.48 9.32 -18.28
N LYS A 553 30.25 9.87 -19.47
CA LYS A 553 31.31 10.37 -20.34
C LYS A 553 31.76 11.79 -20.00
N LEU A 554 31.01 12.51 -19.16
CA LEU A 554 31.42 13.83 -18.68
C LEU A 554 32.65 13.71 -17.78
N LYS A 555 33.63 14.58 -18.02
CA LYS A 555 34.82 14.73 -17.17
C LYS A 555 34.85 16.14 -16.57
N PRO A 556 35.40 16.31 -15.35
CA PRO A 556 35.74 17.64 -14.86
C PRO A 556 36.89 18.19 -15.70
N TYR A 557 36.80 19.46 -16.07
CA TYR A 557 37.87 20.18 -16.77
C TYR A 557 38.13 21.48 -16.00
N ASP A 558 39.40 21.80 -15.78
CA ASP A 558 39.77 23.05 -15.12
C ASP A 558 39.47 24.27 -16.01
N CYS A 559 39.40 25.44 -15.38
CA CYS A 559 39.08 26.69 -16.07
C CYS A 559 40.12 27.04 -17.15
N CYS A 560 41.42 26.80 -16.89
CA CYS A 560 42.50 27.14 -17.81
C CYS A 560 42.37 26.37 -19.12
N ARG A 561 42.08 25.07 -19.02
CA ARG A 561 41.87 24.19 -20.15
C ARG A 561 40.65 24.56 -20.97
N ILE A 562 39.56 24.92 -20.30
CA ILE A 562 38.36 25.40 -20.99
C ILE A 562 38.65 26.73 -21.71
N GLU A 563 39.41 27.62 -21.09
CA GLU A 563 39.79 28.91 -21.65
C GLU A 563 40.69 28.78 -22.89
N GLU A 564 41.67 27.87 -22.87
CA GLU A 564 42.50 27.52 -24.03
C GLU A 564 41.65 27.10 -25.23
N VAL A 565 40.68 26.21 -25.00
CA VAL A 565 39.78 25.70 -26.05
C VAL A 565 38.86 26.81 -26.58
N LEU A 566 38.30 27.63 -25.69
CA LEU A 566 37.44 28.75 -26.09
C LEU A 566 38.21 29.79 -26.92
N THR A 567 39.45 30.07 -26.54
CA THR A 567 40.35 30.99 -27.24
C THR A 567 40.70 30.46 -28.63
N ALA A 568 41.09 29.19 -28.72
CA ALA A 568 41.43 28.57 -30.00
C ALA A 568 40.26 28.50 -30.99
N LEU A 569 39.02 28.40 -30.50
CA LEU A 569 37.83 28.39 -31.34
C LEU A 569 37.38 29.80 -31.76
N ASN A 570 37.93 30.86 -31.17
CA ASN A 570 37.58 32.27 -31.42
C ASN A 570 36.06 32.56 -31.27
N LYS A 571 35.40 31.90 -30.30
CA LYS A 571 33.93 31.85 -30.20
C LYS A 571 33.28 32.87 -29.25
N ARG A 572 34.02 33.77 -28.58
CA ARG A 572 33.47 34.65 -27.52
C ARG A 572 34.12 36.04 -27.35
N GLU A 573 33.44 36.88 -26.57
CA GLU A 573 33.82 38.25 -26.16
C GLU A 573 34.62 38.33 -24.84
N ASP A 574 34.38 37.42 -23.90
CA ASP A 574 35.11 37.31 -22.61
C ASP A 574 35.34 35.82 -22.27
N ASN A 575 36.54 35.31 -22.55
CA ASN A 575 36.88 33.90 -22.38
C ASN A 575 37.04 33.49 -20.91
N GLY A 576 37.42 34.41 -20.02
CA GLY A 576 37.70 34.11 -18.60
C GLY A 576 36.45 33.90 -17.75
N LEU A 577 35.43 34.75 -17.91
CA LEU A 577 34.15 34.54 -17.22
C LEU A 577 33.46 33.24 -17.72
N SER A 578 33.55 33.02 -19.03
CA SER A 578 32.98 31.89 -19.74
C SER A 578 33.53 30.54 -19.31
N SER A 579 34.86 30.45 -19.17
CA SER A 579 35.55 29.24 -18.75
C SER A 579 35.18 28.85 -17.31
N ARG A 580 35.11 29.85 -16.44
CA ARG A 580 34.68 29.66 -15.04
C ARG A 580 33.25 29.15 -14.93
N LEU A 581 32.32 29.73 -15.69
CA LEU A 581 30.92 29.27 -15.70
C LEU A 581 30.78 27.83 -16.21
N LEU A 582 31.50 27.45 -17.26
CA LEU A 582 31.50 26.10 -17.82
C LEU A 582 32.12 25.07 -16.87
N SER A 583 33.22 25.41 -16.20
CA SER A 583 33.85 24.56 -15.19
C SER A 583 32.86 24.26 -14.05
N ILE A 584 32.27 25.30 -13.46
CA ILE A 584 31.25 25.18 -12.40
C ILE A 584 30.07 24.34 -12.89
N PHE A 585 29.63 24.51 -14.13
CA PHE A 585 28.55 23.72 -14.71
C PHE A 585 28.91 22.22 -14.77
N PHE A 586 30.07 21.85 -15.32
CA PHE A 586 30.48 20.45 -15.42
C PHE A 586 30.64 19.78 -14.05
N GLU A 587 31.27 20.47 -13.11
CA GLU A 587 31.39 20.01 -11.72
C GLU A 587 30.00 19.79 -11.10
N SER A 588 29.11 20.78 -11.22
CA SER A 588 27.75 20.70 -10.66
C SER A 588 26.93 19.55 -11.25
N ILE A 589 27.07 19.25 -12.55
CA ILE A 589 26.40 18.11 -13.18
C ILE A 589 26.94 16.79 -12.62
N LEU A 590 28.26 16.67 -12.44
CA LEU A 590 28.90 15.47 -11.92
C LEU A 590 28.54 15.21 -10.46
N GLU A 591 28.58 16.23 -9.60
CA GLU A 591 28.18 16.15 -8.20
C GLU A 591 26.73 15.70 -8.03
N ASN A 592 25.85 16.11 -8.95
CA ASN A 592 24.41 15.87 -8.89
C ASN A 592 23.92 14.82 -9.88
N LYS A 593 24.83 14.08 -10.51
CA LYS A 593 24.57 13.15 -11.61
C LYS A 593 23.45 12.17 -11.34
N LYS A 594 23.47 11.51 -10.16
CA LYS A 594 22.44 10.53 -9.77
C LYS A 594 21.06 11.19 -9.77
N MET A 595 20.90 12.31 -9.06
CA MET A 595 19.65 13.06 -9.02
C MET A 595 19.17 13.47 -10.41
N LEU A 596 20.05 13.97 -11.27
CA LEU A 596 19.73 14.40 -12.62
C LEU A 596 19.30 13.23 -13.52
N CYS A 597 20.00 12.10 -13.48
CA CYS A 597 19.61 10.87 -14.18
C CYS A 597 18.19 10.45 -13.83
N ASN A 598 17.83 10.50 -12.55
CA ASN A 598 16.52 10.02 -12.10
C ASN A 598 15.39 10.96 -12.46
N LEU A 599 15.60 12.28 -12.32
CA LEU A 599 14.62 13.27 -12.78
C LEU A 599 14.43 13.23 -14.29
N ALA A 600 15.52 13.05 -15.05
CA ALA A 600 15.47 12.92 -16.49
C ALA A 600 14.74 11.66 -16.94
N SER A 601 15.00 10.52 -16.29
CA SER A 601 14.31 9.28 -16.57
C SER A 601 12.80 9.39 -16.28
N ARG A 602 12.43 9.98 -15.14
CA ARG A 602 11.03 10.28 -14.81
C ARG A 602 10.37 11.16 -15.87
N SER A 603 11.02 12.26 -16.23
CA SER A 603 10.55 13.22 -17.23
C SER A 603 10.29 12.54 -18.58
N LEU A 604 11.26 11.77 -19.06
CA LEU A 604 11.17 11.05 -20.33
C LEU A 604 9.99 10.07 -20.33
N ASN A 605 9.79 9.31 -19.26
CA ASN A 605 8.69 8.35 -19.16
C ASN A 605 7.31 9.01 -18.97
N MET A 606 7.29 10.26 -18.54
CA MET A 606 6.08 11.10 -18.55
C MET A 606 5.85 11.79 -19.91
N GLN A 607 6.65 11.47 -20.93
CA GLN A 607 6.64 12.13 -22.24
C GLN A 607 6.85 13.66 -22.14
N LEU A 608 7.62 14.08 -21.14
CA LEU A 608 8.05 15.46 -20.96
C LEU A 608 9.44 15.65 -21.61
N ARG A 609 10.20 16.66 -21.15
CA ARG A 609 11.50 16.99 -21.73
C ARG A 609 12.54 15.90 -21.49
N ASP A 610 13.39 15.70 -22.49
CA ASP A 610 14.44 14.70 -22.54
C ASP A 610 15.82 15.38 -22.47
N LEU A 611 16.55 15.16 -21.37
CA LEU A 611 17.90 15.70 -21.18
C LEU A 611 18.96 15.00 -22.04
N SER A 612 18.71 13.78 -22.53
CA SER A 612 19.71 13.06 -23.33
C SER A 612 20.05 13.81 -24.61
N LYS A 613 19.05 14.38 -25.29
CA LYS A 613 19.21 15.11 -26.54
C LYS A 613 20.13 16.33 -26.43
N PRO A 614 19.86 17.33 -25.57
CA PRO A 614 20.75 18.49 -25.46
C PRO A 614 22.12 18.12 -24.89
N MET A 615 22.22 17.12 -24.02
CA MET A 615 23.52 16.64 -23.54
C MET A 615 24.34 15.97 -24.65
N LEU A 616 23.73 15.15 -25.50
CA LEU A 616 24.39 14.55 -26.67
C LEU A 616 24.82 15.62 -27.68
N LYS A 617 23.99 16.66 -27.91
CA LYS A 617 24.39 17.80 -28.73
C LYS A 617 25.61 18.51 -28.14
N LEU A 618 25.63 18.77 -26.83
CA LEU A 618 26.78 19.37 -26.15
C LEU A 618 28.04 18.51 -26.33
N MET A 619 27.95 17.21 -26.10
CA MET A 619 29.07 16.28 -26.23
C MET A 619 29.60 16.15 -27.65
N ASN A 620 28.74 16.35 -28.65
CA ASN A 620 29.11 16.32 -30.06
C ASN A 620 29.52 17.70 -30.62
N SER A 621 29.40 18.76 -29.81
CA SER A 621 29.84 20.11 -30.21
C SER A 621 31.34 20.16 -30.44
N GLU A 622 31.78 21.04 -31.33
CA GLU A 622 33.22 21.26 -31.56
C GLU A 622 33.96 21.57 -30.26
N PHE A 623 33.39 22.46 -29.44
CA PHE A 623 33.94 22.81 -28.13
C PHE A 623 34.25 21.57 -27.28
N TYR A 624 33.30 20.64 -27.16
CA TYR A 624 33.51 19.44 -26.34
C TYR A 624 34.47 18.43 -26.97
N ARG A 625 34.57 18.38 -28.30
CA ARG A 625 35.55 17.53 -28.99
C ARG A 625 36.99 18.00 -28.79
N TYR A 626 37.21 19.31 -28.66
CA TYR A 626 38.56 19.87 -28.44
C TYR A 626 39.01 19.83 -26.98
N LEU A 627 38.09 19.75 -26.01
CA LEU A 627 38.40 19.67 -24.57
C LEU A 627 39.41 18.54 -24.21
N PRO A 628 39.22 17.29 -24.66
CA PRO A 628 40.18 16.20 -24.42
C PRO A 628 41.49 16.28 -25.22
N SER A 629 41.59 17.14 -26.24
CA SER A 629 42.69 17.09 -27.21
C SER A 629 43.95 17.83 -26.73
N GLU A 630 45.01 17.13 -26.32
CA GLU A 630 46.29 17.73 -25.86
C GLU A 630 46.99 18.64 -26.91
N VAL A 631 46.45 18.72 -28.13
CA VAL A 631 47.09 19.27 -29.34
C VAL A 631 46.85 20.78 -29.55
N LEU A 632 46.16 21.48 -28.64
CA LEU A 632 45.92 22.92 -28.82
C LEU A 632 47.18 23.80 -28.72
N SER A 633 48.29 23.28 -28.20
CA SER A 633 49.56 24.00 -28.03
C SER A 633 50.47 24.03 -29.27
N THR A 634 50.15 23.32 -30.36
CA THR A 634 51.03 23.22 -31.54
C THR A 634 50.61 24.07 -32.75
N ASN A 635 49.36 24.51 -32.83
CA ASN A 635 48.87 25.29 -33.99
C ASN A 635 48.83 26.83 -33.77
N LEU A 636 49.20 27.33 -32.59
CA LEU A 636 49.32 28.77 -32.30
C LEU A 636 50.73 29.34 -32.52
N LYS A 637 51.66 28.57 -33.12
CA LYS A 637 53.00 29.03 -33.51
C LYS A 637 53.21 29.20 -35.02
N MET A 638 52.18 29.04 -35.84
CA MET A 638 52.25 29.29 -37.29
C MET A 638 51.05 30.11 -37.75
N SER A 639 51.04 31.40 -37.39
CA SER A 639 50.34 32.47 -38.11
C SER A 639 51.05 33.78 -37.88
#